data_AF-A0A914M8K3-F1
#
_entry.id   AF-A0A914M8K3-F1
#
_cell.length_a   1.000
_cell.length_b   1.000
_cell.length_c   1.000
_cell.angle_alpha   90.00
_cell.angle_beta   90.00
_cell.angle_gamma   90.00
#
_symmetry.space_group_name_H-M   'P 1'
#
loop_
_entity.id
_entity.type
_entity.pdbx_description
1 polymer ?
#
loop_
_entity_poly.entity_id
_entity_poly.type
_entity_poly.pdbx_seq_one_letter_code
_entity_poly.pdbx_strand_id
1 'polypeptide(L)'
;MSEKEESAGGEQDDVSFLRTGDIICLTCLVTSQKEGAGGESERVCLATEGFGNRMCTLENVSDRDCPPDISSCSLYIENALSVRALQEMMSADGGNIGGNAGGATTTATNSSSNDATTSKGGGGHKTLLYGHAVQLRHVQSLMYLACLSSCSSNDKLAFDVGVQEGSEEGESSWWTIHPASKQRSEGEKVRAGDDVILVSVATERYLHMTNVAEDALIGGRLGYMVIASFHQTLWNVTSLSSGSVRIRNMGHLFGNDVLRLFHGNDECLTIPENWSEYPLHNLIIYEGGPAVTQARSLWRIELIRTKWHGALVGYEQPFRIRHITTGRYLGVVEGMNEKLVQLLHRDRATYQNSAFVLCPNKDPKKQMLVDEKEEEGMGQATIRYGETNAFIRHVEREVWLTYQTSEVTRKGIGKVEEKKAIAHSEGHMDDCYTFFMALSEESMSARVIRKCSAVLNRFLKGIEGLQTDGNESRDWRRVDLNEVLMLMRDLIDYFAQPEEQLDFESRQNRFRALRSRQDLFQAFIKYFATKNFFYLFLKAEGVLNMILETIDKFSAMEALPNFASLIGIRNQLMWEEISTYLYLLVAAMIKGNHSNCAQFAALLRLDWLFGRLGDRNPNFRFILVLNVVGEVVSKIAVVFAIVVGTVVVFLFVCVSSLIQTISSHLLNKY
;
A
#
# COMPACT_ATOMS: atom_id res chain seq x y z
N MET A 1 28.70 22.18 31.17
CA MET A 1 29.49 21.19 30.41
C MET A 1 29.12 19.75 30.74
N SER A 2 28.40 19.48 31.84
CA SER A 2 27.93 18.15 32.26
C SER A 2 26.61 17.67 31.65
N GLU A 3 25.76 18.54 31.10
CA GLU A 3 24.48 18.13 30.48
C GLU A 3 24.63 17.60 29.03
N LYS A 4 25.78 17.79 28.38
CA LYS A 4 26.02 17.31 27.01
C LYS A 4 26.55 15.87 26.93
N GLU A 5 27.08 15.33 28.03
CA GLU A 5 27.65 13.97 28.04
C GLU A 5 26.58 12.90 28.36
N GLU A 6 25.56 13.20 29.18
CA GLU A 6 24.45 12.26 29.44
C GLU A 6 23.52 12.08 28.22
N SER A 7 23.32 13.10 27.39
CA SER A 7 22.49 12.96 26.18
C SER A 7 23.17 12.12 25.08
N ALA A 8 24.50 12.19 24.98
CA ALA A 8 25.26 11.46 23.95
C ALA A 8 25.26 9.94 24.20
N GLY A 9 25.33 9.51 25.47
CA GLY A 9 25.27 8.09 25.83
C GLY A 9 23.91 7.44 25.56
N GLY A 10 22.81 8.17 25.83
CA GLY A 10 21.46 7.68 25.57
C GLY A 10 21.13 7.53 24.08
N GLU A 11 21.63 8.44 23.23
CA GLU A 11 21.42 8.37 21.77
C GLU A 11 22.19 7.23 21.12
N GLN A 12 23.41 6.94 21.58
CA GLN A 12 24.18 5.80 21.08
C GLN A 12 23.53 4.46 21.47
N ASP A 13 22.94 4.37 22.66
CA ASP A 13 22.19 3.22 23.15
C ASP A 13 20.84 3.01 22.45
N ASP A 14 20.23 4.07 21.91
CA ASP A 14 19.00 4.03 21.09
C ASP A 14 19.26 3.51 19.67
N VAL A 15 20.52 3.53 19.22
CA VAL A 15 20.95 3.11 17.88
C VAL A 15 21.62 1.73 17.90
N SER A 16 22.23 1.36 19.04
CA SER A 16 23.01 0.12 19.17
C SER A 16 22.18 -1.12 19.54
N PHE A 17 21.08 -0.94 20.27
CA PHE A 17 20.25 -2.03 20.79
C PHE A 17 18.81 -1.92 20.30
N LEU A 18 18.19 -3.06 20.03
CA LEU A 18 16.79 -3.10 19.58
C LEU A 18 15.83 -2.90 20.75
N ARG A 19 14.75 -2.16 20.51
CA ARG A 19 13.72 -1.84 21.50
C ARG A 19 12.32 -2.00 20.93
N THR A 20 11.35 -2.16 21.82
CA THR A 20 9.94 -1.98 21.43
C THR A 20 9.74 -0.55 20.90
N GLY A 21 9.04 -0.45 19.77
CA GLY A 21 8.88 0.80 19.03
C GLY A 21 9.81 0.98 17.83
N ASP A 22 10.86 0.15 17.69
CA ASP A 22 11.77 0.23 16.55
C ASP A 22 11.15 -0.41 15.30
N ILE A 23 11.55 0.10 14.14
CA ILE A 23 11.24 -0.48 12.83
C ILE A 23 12.49 -1.20 12.33
N ILE A 24 12.35 -2.47 11.99
CA ILE A 24 13.41 -3.37 11.56
C ILE A 24 13.09 -4.06 10.23
N CYS A 25 14.13 -4.63 9.64
CA CYS A 25 14.08 -5.60 8.56
C CYS A 25 14.74 -6.91 9.00
N LEU A 26 14.22 -8.04 8.52
CA LEU A 26 14.86 -9.34 8.66
C LEU A 26 15.51 -9.71 7.33
N THR A 27 16.84 -9.78 7.29
CA THR A 27 17.58 -10.13 6.07
C THR A 27 18.30 -11.46 6.23
N CYS A 28 18.49 -12.20 5.15
CA CYS A 28 19.30 -13.41 5.15
C CYS A 28 20.13 -13.50 3.86
N LEU A 29 21.12 -14.38 3.85
CA LEU A 29 21.96 -14.64 2.69
C LEU A 29 21.46 -15.88 1.95
N VAL A 30 21.41 -15.77 0.64
CA VAL A 30 20.96 -16.81 -0.28
C VAL A 30 22.08 -17.08 -1.28
N THR A 31 22.43 -18.34 -1.48
CA THR A 31 23.42 -18.74 -2.49
C THR A 31 22.72 -19.00 -3.81
N SER A 32 22.95 -18.13 -4.80
CA SER A 32 22.42 -18.31 -6.16
C SER A 32 23.27 -19.36 -6.89
N GLN A 33 22.68 -20.49 -7.29
CA GLN A 33 23.30 -21.44 -8.21
C GLN A 33 23.13 -20.95 -9.66
N LYS A 34 23.71 -19.80 -10.02
CA LYS A 34 23.90 -19.49 -11.45
C LYS A 34 25.07 -20.33 -11.95
N GLU A 35 24.79 -21.34 -12.78
CA GLU A 35 25.81 -22.17 -13.42
C GLU A 35 26.83 -21.27 -14.17
N GLY A 36 28.10 -21.30 -13.74
CA GLY A 36 29.23 -20.78 -14.54
C GLY A 36 30.02 -19.59 -13.98
N ALA A 37 29.56 -18.93 -12.90
CA ALA A 37 30.36 -17.92 -12.20
C ALA A 37 30.31 -18.19 -10.70
N GLY A 38 31.45 -18.11 -10.00
CA GLY A 38 31.56 -18.48 -8.58
C GLY A 38 30.40 -17.92 -7.76
N GLY A 39 29.71 -18.81 -7.02
CA GLY A 39 28.40 -18.53 -6.41
C GLY A 39 28.39 -17.23 -5.62
N GLU A 40 27.77 -16.20 -6.19
CA GLU A 40 27.57 -14.91 -5.54
C GLU A 40 26.43 -15.06 -4.52
N SER A 41 26.69 -14.65 -3.28
CA SER A 41 25.67 -14.66 -2.22
C SER A 41 24.83 -13.40 -2.32
N GLU A 42 23.53 -13.56 -2.55
CA GLU A 42 22.56 -12.48 -2.58
C GLU A 42 21.95 -12.31 -1.19
N ARG A 43 21.96 -11.08 -0.66
CA ARG A 43 21.17 -10.68 0.50
C ARG A 43 19.74 -10.37 0.09
N VAL A 44 18.80 -11.02 0.75
CA VAL A 44 17.36 -10.83 0.59
C VAL A 44 16.74 -10.40 1.91
N CYS A 45 15.60 -9.72 1.84
CA CYS A 45 14.84 -9.26 2.99
C CYS A 45 13.45 -9.88 3.00
N LEU A 46 12.97 -10.28 4.19
CA LEU A 46 11.58 -10.68 4.38
C LEU A 46 10.66 -9.52 3.99
N ALA A 47 9.68 -9.82 3.14
CA ALA A 47 8.73 -8.86 2.61
C ALA A 47 7.31 -9.41 2.67
N THR A 48 6.33 -8.53 2.73
CA THR A 48 4.92 -8.88 2.56
C THR A 48 4.12 -7.67 2.10
N GLU A 49 3.03 -7.90 1.38
CA GLU A 49 2.11 -6.84 0.99
C GLU A 49 0.99 -6.68 2.04
N GLY A 50 0.58 -7.78 2.66
CA GLY A 50 -0.64 -7.89 3.46
C GLY A 50 -1.88 -7.77 2.58
N PHE A 51 -2.20 -6.57 2.11
CA PHE A 51 -3.39 -6.29 1.30
C PHE A 51 -3.34 -7.03 -0.05
N GLY A 52 -4.31 -7.88 -0.33
CA GLY A 52 -4.40 -8.76 -1.49
C GLY A 52 -3.45 -9.97 -1.47
N ASN A 53 -2.47 -10.03 -0.56
CA ASN A 53 -1.57 -11.17 -0.41
C ASN A 53 -1.02 -11.23 1.03
N ARG A 54 -1.46 -12.23 1.79
CA ARG A 54 -1.02 -12.44 3.18
C ARG A 54 0.31 -13.19 3.30
N MET A 55 0.79 -13.83 2.23
CA MET A 55 2.02 -14.63 2.29
C MET A 55 3.26 -13.74 2.39
N CYS A 56 4.28 -14.22 3.10
CA CYS A 56 5.60 -13.61 3.07
C CYS A 56 6.36 -14.02 1.80
N THR A 57 7.14 -13.08 1.28
CA THR A 57 8.06 -13.25 0.15
C THR A 57 9.43 -12.73 0.52
N LEU A 58 10.37 -12.80 -0.42
CA LEU A 58 11.72 -12.29 -0.27
C LEU A 58 11.99 -11.22 -1.33
N GLU A 59 12.50 -10.08 -0.88
CA GLU A 59 12.89 -8.95 -1.71
C GLU A 59 14.42 -8.90 -1.79
N ASN A 60 14.99 -8.85 -3.00
CA ASN A 60 16.44 -8.70 -3.16
C ASN A 60 16.85 -7.27 -2.76
N VAL A 61 17.80 -7.16 -1.83
CA VAL A 61 18.32 -5.89 -1.31
C VAL A 61 19.82 -5.70 -1.60
N SER A 62 20.40 -6.56 -2.45
CA SER A 62 21.81 -6.54 -2.83
C SER A 62 22.07 -5.76 -4.11
N ASP A 63 21.09 -5.74 -5.01
CA ASP A 63 21.19 -5.01 -6.26
C ASP A 63 21.24 -3.49 -6.01
N ARG A 64 22.34 -2.86 -6.40
CA ARG A 64 22.55 -1.42 -6.24
C ARG A 64 21.84 -0.61 -7.34
N ASP A 65 21.67 -1.20 -8.51
CA ASP A 65 21.10 -0.54 -9.68
C ASP A 65 19.57 -0.62 -9.69
N CYS A 66 19.00 -1.64 -9.06
CA CYS A 66 17.56 -1.81 -8.90
C CYS A 66 17.13 -1.49 -7.45
N PRO A 67 16.42 -0.36 -7.18
CA PRO A 67 16.02 -0.02 -5.82
C PRO A 67 15.09 -1.08 -5.21
N PRO A 68 15.38 -1.58 -3.99
CA PRO A 68 14.51 -2.52 -3.29
C PRO A 68 13.22 -1.85 -2.76
N ASP A 69 12.11 -2.59 -2.71
CA ASP A 69 10.87 -2.13 -2.08
C ASP A 69 10.90 -2.32 -0.55
N ILE A 70 11.82 -1.63 0.13
CA ILE A 70 12.02 -1.68 1.60
C ILE A 70 10.74 -1.43 2.38
N SER A 71 9.80 -0.70 1.78
CA SER A 71 8.53 -0.39 2.40
C SER A 71 7.68 -1.63 2.70
N SER A 72 7.78 -2.68 1.88
CA SER A 72 7.14 -3.99 2.09
C SER A 72 7.89 -4.89 3.09
N CYS A 73 9.11 -4.49 3.46
CA CYS A 73 9.98 -5.23 4.39
C CYS A 73 9.93 -4.71 5.82
N SER A 74 9.23 -3.60 6.05
CA SER A 74 9.29 -2.86 7.31
C SER A 74 8.42 -3.51 8.39
N LEU A 75 9.07 -4.02 9.45
CA LEU A 75 8.43 -4.63 10.62
C LEU A 75 8.62 -3.78 11.86
N TYR A 76 7.55 -3.44 12.55
CA TYR A 76 7.53 -2.72 13.81
C TYR A 76 7.52 -3.70 14.98
N ILE A 77 8.41 -3.50 15.96
CA ILE A 77 8.47 -4.31 17.17
C ILE A 77 7.41 -3.79 18.16
N GLU A 78 6.23 -4.40 18.13
CA GLU A 78 5.08 -3.96 18.93
C GLU A 78 5.28 -4.35 20.40
N ASN A 79 5.54 -5.63 20.64
CA ASN A 79 5.66 -6.19 21.98
C ASN A 79 6.92 -7.05 22.11
N ALA A 80 7.49 -7.07 23.32
CA ALA A 80 8.56 -7.96 23.71
C ALA A 80 8.35 -8.37 25.19
N LEU A 81 8.22 -9.66 25.44
CA LEU A 81 7.93 -10.24 26.75
C LEU A 81 8.82 -11.44 27.01
N SER A 82 9.08 -11.75 28.28
CA SER A 82 9.64 -13.05 28.63
C SER A 82 8.59 -14.14 28.34
N VAL A 83 9.03 -15.35 28.02
CA VAL A 83 8.11 -16.48 27.73
C VAL A 83 7.13 -16.72 28.89
N ARG A 84 7.57 -16.56 30.14
CA ARG A 84 6.69 -16.69 31.32
C ARG A 84 5.61 -15.61 31.35
N ALA A 85 5.99 -14.35 31.13
CA ALA A 85 5.02 -13.25 31.10
C ALA A 85 4.02 -13.40 29.96
N LEU A 86 4.46 -13.94 28.82
CA LEU A 86 3.58 -14.26 27.70
C LEU A 86 2.57 -15.35 28.06
N GLN A 87 3.02 -16.44 28.69
CA GLN A 87 2.14 -17.51 29.16
C GLN A 87 1.12 -17.02 30.19
N GLU A 88 1.52 -16.13 31.10
CA GLU A 88 0.62 -15.50 32.07
C GLU A 88 -0.44 -14.62 31.38
N MET A 89 -0.04 -13.82 30.39
CA MET A 89 -0.96 -13.00 29.59
C MET A 89 -1.98 -13.88 28.85
N MET A 90 -1.52 -14.93 28.16
CA MET A 90 -2.39 -15.84 27.41
C MET A 90 -3.34 -16.61 28.33
N SER A 91 -2.89 -16.98 29.53
CA SER A 91 -3.73 -17.65 30.52
C SER A 91 -4.79 -16.72 31.13
N ALA A 92 -4.50 -15.41 31.24
CA ALA A 92 -5.44 -14.42 31.75
C ALA A 92 -6.58 -14.14 30.75
N ASP A 93 -6.28 -14.06 29.45
CA ASP A 93 -7.30 -13.87 28.41
C ASP A 93 -8.16 -15.13 28.17
N GLY A 94 -7.61 -16.33 28.38
CA GLY A 94 -8.34 -17.60 28.29
C GLY A 94 -9.38 -17.85 29.39
N GLY A 95 -9.41 -17.02 30.45
CA GLY A 95 -10.25 -17.23 31.64
C GLY A 95 -11.72 -16.83 31.51
N ASN A 96 -12.15 -16.22 30.39
CA ASN A 96 -13.50 -15.67 30.26
C ASN A 96 -14.49 -16.51 29.43
N ILE A 97 -14.16 -17.76 29.12
CA ILE A 97 -15.06 -18.67 28.40
C ILE A 97 -15.30 -19.95 29.21
N GLY A 98 -16.33 -19.92 30.06
CA GLY A 98 -17.05 -21.11 30.52
C GLY A 98 -17.38 -21.19 32.02
N GLY A 99 -18.67 -21.03 32.38
CA GLY A 99 -19.22 -21.64 33.61
C GLY A 99 -20.29 -20.89 34.42
N ASN A 100 -21.56 -21.00 33.99
CA ASN A 100 -22.83 -21.05 34.75
C ASN A 100 -23.18 -20.14 35.96
N ALA A 101 -24.28 -19.40 35.75
CA ALA A 101 -25.51 -19.30 36.57
C ALA A 101 -25.45 -19.27 38.12
N GLY A 102 -25.79 -18.11 38.69
CA GLY A 102 -26.24 -17.94 40.08
C GLY A 102 -26.37 -16.47 40.45
N GLY A 103 -27.61 -15.97 40.61
CA GLY A 103 -27.90 -14.54 40.67
C GLY A 103 -27.42 -13.80 41.92
N ALA A 104 -27.12 -12.51 41.75
CA ALA A 104 -27.42 -11.45 42.71
C ALA A 104 -27.15 -10.08 42.07
N THR A 105 -28.20 -9.27 42.03
CA THR A 105 -28.26 -7.87 41.64
C THR A 105 -27.32 -7.02 42.51
N THR A 106 -26.36 -6.31 41.92
CA THR A 106 -25.96 -4.97 42.43
C THR A 106 -25.46 -4.10 41.29
N THR A 107 -26.03 -2.91 41.24
CA THR A 107 -25.80 -1.77 40.36
C THR A 107 -24.35 -1.28 40.41
N ALA A 108 -23.66 -1.26 39.26
CA ALA A 108 -22.47 -0.45 39.05
C ALA A 108 -22.66 0.41 37.79
N THR A 109 -22.48 1.70 37.98
CA THR A 109 -22.68 2.81 37.06
C THR A 109 -21.53 2.90 36.07
N ASN A 110 -21.79 2.60 34.80
CA ASN A 110 -20.81 2.78 33.72
C ASN A 110 -20.85 4.23 33.22
N SER A 111 -19.95 5.05 33.73
CA SER A 111 -19.50 6.26 33.03
C SER A 111 -18.47 5.86 31.96
N SER A 112 -18.95 5.53 30.77
CA SER A 112 -18.12 5.36 29.57
C SER A 112 -17.80 6.75 29.00
N SER A 113 -16.66 7.30 29.39
CA SER A 113 -16.00 8.34 28.60
C SER A 113 -15.10 7.63 27.59
N ASN A 114 -15.34 7.94 26.31
CA ASN A 114 -14.43 7.62 25.21
C ASN A 114 -13.15 8.43 25.40
N ASP A 115 -12.21 7.85 26.11
CA ASP A 115 -10.79 8.12 25.93
C ASP A 115 -10.12 6.77 25.68
N ALA A 116 -10.03 6.39 24.41
CA ALA A 116 -9.23 5.24 23.97
C ALA A 116 -7.74 5.60 23.91
N THR A 117 -7.28 6.40 24.87
CA THR A 117 -5.89 6.46 25.28
C THR A 117 -5.81 6.02 26.75
N THR A 118 -4.96 5.03 27.01
CA THR A 118 -4.54 4.54 28.35
C THR A 118 -5.41 3.52 29.11
N SER A 119 -5.38 2.25 28.65
CA SER A 119 -5.39 1.09 29.58
C SER A 119 -4.84 -0.24 29.02
N LYS A 120 -3.96 -0.23 27.99
CA LYS A 120 -2.99 -1.33 27.77
C LYS A 120 -1.70 -0.94 28.50
N GLY A 121 -1.27 -1.74 29.48
CA GLY A 121 -0.14 -1.43 30.36
C GLY A 121 1.07 -0.89 29.60
N GLY A 122 1.47 0.35 29.91
CA GLY A 122 2.53 1.08 29.23
C GLY A 122 3.83 0.29 29.16
N GLY A 123 4.14 -0.25 27.99
CA GLY A 123 5.48 -0.70 27.66
C GLY A 123 6.27 0.49 27.15
N GLY A 124 7.08 1.12 28.01
CA GLY A 124 8.13 2.02 27.53
C GLY A 124 9.03 1.34 26.48
N HIS A 125 9.98 2.07 25.90
CA HIS A 125 10.98 1.50 24.98
C HIS A 125 11.84 0.43 25.66
N LYS A 126 11.32 -0.81 25.74
CA LYS A 126 11.95 -1.94 26.41
C LYS A 126 13.02 -2.50 25.49
N THR A 127 14.24 -2.62 26.00
CA THR A 127 15.32 -3.29 25.28
C THR A 127 15.01 -4.77 25.10
N LEU A 128 15.20 -5.28 23.89
CA LEU A 128 15.04 -6.69 23.57
C LEU A 128 16.20 -7.49 24.16
N LEU A 129 15.88 -8.64 24.75
CA LEU A 129 16.84 -9.60 25.24
C LEU A 129 16.67 -10.91 24.46
N TYR A 130 17.76 -11.64 24.27
CA TYR A 130 17.69 -13.03 23.80
C TYR A 130 16.82 -13.84 24.76
N GLY A 131 15.89 -14.62 24.21
CA GLY A 131 14.91 -15.42 24.95
C GLY A 131 13.57 -14.73 25.16
N HIS A 132 13.44 -13.46 24.76
CA HIS A 132 12.13 -12.82 24.69
C HIS A 132 11.30 -13.40 23.54
N ALA A 133 9.99 -13.47 23.77
CA ALA A 133 8.99 -13.57 22.72
C ALA A 133 8.66 -12.16 22.21
N VAL A 134 8.70 -11.98 20.90
CA VAL A 134 8.43 -10.71 20.21
C VAL A 134 7.24 -10.84 19.28
N GLN A 135 6.52 -9.73 19.13
CA GLN A 135 5.42 -9.57 18.19
C GLN A 135 5.83 -8.54 17.14
N LEU A 136 5.86 -8.97 15.88
CA LEU A 136 6.32 -8.16 14.76
C LEU A 136 5.13 -7.75 13.90
N ARG A 137 4.88 -6.44 13.79
CA ARG A 137 3.75 -5.87 13.06
C ARG A 137 4.24 -5.26 11.75
N HIS A 138 3.70 -5.69 10.62
CA HIS A 138 4.04 -5.10 9.32
C HIS A 138 3.55 -3.66 9.26
N VAL A 139 4.46 -2.71 9.00
CA VAL A 139 4.18 -1.27 9.10
C VAL A 139 3.09 -0.83 8.13
N GLN A 140 2.99 -1.44 6.95
CA GLN A 140 2.06 -1.00 5.91
C GLN A 140 0.65 -1.56 6.07
N SER A 141 0.54 -2.86 6.32
CA SER A 141 -0.76 -3.54 6.44
C SER A 141 -1.30 -3.51 7.86
N LEU A 142 -0.46 -3.13 8.84
CA LEU A 142 -0.77 -3.11 10.27
C LEU A 142 -1.09 -4.51 10.86
N MET A 143 -0.88 -5.58 10.09
CA MET A 143 -1.07 -6.98 10.48
C MET A 143 0.20 -7.54 11.13
N TYR A 144 0.07 -8.63 11.90
CA TYR A 144 1.22 -9.26 12.55
C TYR A 144 1.80 -10.42 11.74
N LEU A 145 3.12 -10.55 11.73
CA LEU A 145 3.83 -11.69 11.17
C LEU A 145 3.48 -12.95 11.97
N ALA A 146 2.90 -13.95 11.30
CA ALA A 146 2.35 -15.12 11.92
C ALA A 146 2.65 -16.41 11.16
N CYS A 147 2.65 -17.51 11.90
CA CYS A 147 2.59 -18.85 11.33
C CYS A 147 1.14 -19.15 10.92
N LEU A 148 0.92 -19.44 9.64
CA LEU A 148 -0.40 -19.76 9.10
C LEU A 148 -0.70 -21.25 9.29
N SER A 149 -1.98 -21.62 9.23
CA SER A 149 -2.41 -23.02 9.29
C SER A 149 -2.28 -23.77 7.96
N SER A 150 -1.99 -23.04 6.87
CA SER A 150 -1.77 -23.62 5.55
C SER A 150 -0.34 -24.16 5.38
N CYS A 151 -0.17 -25.04 4.39
CA CYS A 151 1.12 -25.56 3.97
C CYS A 151 1.17 -25.59 2.44
N SER A 152 2.03 -24.76 1.86
CA SER A 152 2.28 -24.65 0.42
C SER A 152 3.61 -25.29 -0.01
N SER A 153 4.44 -25.70 0.95
CA SER A 153 5.73 -26.36 0.74
C SER A 153 5.59 -27.86 0.45
N ASN A 154 6.62 -28.46 -0.15
CA ASN A 154 6.75 -29.92 -0.26
C ASN A 154 7.06 -30.57 1.11
N ASP A 155 7.60 -29.81 2.06
CA ASP A 155 7.74 -30.25 3.44
C ASP A 155 6.38 -30.21 4.13
N LYS A 156 5.76 -31.39 4.27
CA LYS A 156 4.43 -31.56 4.89
C LYS A 156 4.37 -31.18 6.36
N LEU A 157 5.53 -31.05 7.01
CA LEU A 157 5.61 -30.60 8.39
C LEU A 157 5.75 -29.08 8.47
N ALA A 158 6.11 -28.41 7.38
CA ALA A 158 6.21 -26.98 7.37
C ALA A 158 4.84 -26.30 7.39
N PHE A 159 4.81 -25.09 7.93
CA PHE A 159 3.68 -24.19 7.85
C PHE A 159 4.06 -22.97 7.04
N ASP A 160 3.08 -22.40 6.36
CA ASP A 160 3.26 -21.14 5.64
C ASP A 160 3.48 -20.00 6.63
N VAL A 161 4.28 -19.01 6.23
CA VAL A 161 4.48 -17.78 7.00
C VAL A 161 3.89 -16.60 6.23
N GLY A 162 3.16 -15.76 6.95
CA GLY A 162 2.48 -14.61 6.38
C GLY A 162 2.11 -13.59 7.44
N VAL A 163 1.15 -12.72 7.11
CA VAL A 163 0.59 -11.75 8.04
C VAL A 163 -0.89 -11.99 8.28
N GLN A 164 -1.37 -11.72 9.50
CA GLN A 164 -2.76 -11.93 9.88
C GLN A 164 -3.31 -10.79 10.77
N GLU A 165 -4.57 -10.42 10.54
CA GLU A 165 -5.34 -9.51 11.42
C GLU A 165 -5.83 -10.23 12.68
N GLY A 166 -6.05 -9.48 13.77
CA GLY A 166 -6.64 -10.03 14.99
C GLY A 166 -5.79 -11.08 15.73
N SER A 167 -4.53 -11.27 15.33
CA SER A 167 -3.59 -12.20 15.96
C SER A 167 -2.88 -11.59 17.18
N GLU A 168 -3.39 -10.47 17.73
CA GLU A 168 -2.88 -9.84 18.95
C GLU A 168 -2.95 -10.78 20.15
N GLU A 169 -4.02 -11.55 20.21
CA GLU A 169 -4.40 -12.43 21.33
C GLU A 169 -3.94 -13.89 21.11
N GLY A 170 -3.46 -14.24 19.91
CA GLY A 170 -3.11 -15.61 19.54
C GLY A 170 -1.61 -15.92 19.56
N GLU A 171 -1.24 -17.16 19.86
CA GLU A 171 0.16 -17.64 19.87
C GLU A 171 0.85 -17.60 18.50
N SER A 172 0.08 -17.59 17.41
CA SER A 172 0.59 -17.72 16.04
C SER A 172 1.46 -16.54 15.59
N SER A 173 1.30 -15.36 16.20
CA SER A 173 2.02 -14.12 15.88
C SER A 173 3.28 -13.89 16.74
N TRP A 174 3.54 -14.78 17.71
CA TRP A 174 4.66 -14.66 18.63
C TRP A 174 5.85 -15.49 18.18
N TRP A 175 7.03 -14.87 18.26
CA TRP A 175 8.30 -15.47 17.87
C TRP A 175 9.33 -15.30 18.99
N THR A 176 9.98 -16.36 19.46
CA THR A 176 11.11 -16.24 20.38
C THR A 176 12.39 -15.94 19.62
N ILE A 177 13.19 -15.02 20.14
CA ILE A 177 14.46 -14.60 19.54
C ILE A 177 15.64 -15.27 20.25
N HIS A 178 16.43 -16.04 19.50
CA HIS A 178 17.56 -16.81 20.02
C HIS A 178 18.88 -16.40 19.35
N PRO A 179 20.01 -16.47 20.07
CA PRO A 179 21.31 -16.14 19.52
C PRO A 179 21.74 -17.18 18.49
N ALA A 180 22.22 -16.73 17.32
CA ALA A 180 22.71 -17.63 16.27
C ALA A 180 24.04 -18.33 16.63
N SER A 181 24.82 -17.74 17.54
CA SER A 181 26.14 -18.24 17.91
C SER A 181 26.38 -18.19 19.42
N LYS A 182 27.36 -18.95 19.90
CA LYS A 182 27.78 -18.98 21.31
C LYS A 182 28.46 -17.69 21.79
N GLN A 183 28.64 -16.69 20.92
CA GLN A 183 29.15 -15.36 21.30
C GLN A 183 28.10 -14.51 22.03
N ARG A 184 26.84 -14.94 22.01
CA ARG A 184 25.72 -14.33 22.72
C ARG A 184 25.04 -15.39 23.58
N SER A 185 24.42 -14.95 24.66
CA SER A 185 23.69 -15.81 25.59
C SER A 185 22.26 -15.30 25.82
N GLU A 186 21.38 -16.21 26.20
CA GLU A 186 20.02 -15.88 26.67
C GLU A 186 20.07 -14.82 27.78
N GLY A 187 19.19 -13.82 27.70
CA GLY A 187 19.16 -12.68 28.61
C GLY A 187 20.10 -11.52 28.25
N GLU A 188 21.01 -11.67 27.28
CA GLU A 188 21.80 -10.54 26.78
C GLU A 188 20.97 -9.63 25.86
N LYS A 189 21.33 -8.33 25.80
CA LYS A 189 20.69 -7.35 24.91
C LYS A 189 20.94 -7.69 23.44
N VAL A 190 19.88 -7.68 22.63
CA VAL A 190 19.97 -7.90 21.19
C VAL A 190 20.48 -6.61 20.52
N ARG A 191 21.59 -6.70 19.77
CA ARG A 191 22.16 -5.55 19.05
C ARG A 191 21.58 -5.41 17.65
N ALA A 192 21.50 -4.18 17.16
CA ALA A 192 21.18 -3.94 15.76
C ALA A 192 22.27 -4.56 14.87
N GLY A 193 21.87 -5.38 13.91
CA GLY A 193 22.76 -6.11 13.01
C GLY A 193 23.27 -7.46 13.54
N ASP A 194 22.84 -7.92 14.73
CA ASP A 194 23.11 -9.30 15.16
C ASP A 194 22.37 -10.30 14.25
N ASP A 195 22.96 -11.49 14.09
CA ASP A 195 22.30 -12.65 13.49
C ASP A 195 21.52 -13.43 14.54
N VAL A 196 20.25 -13.72 14.25
CA VAL A 196 19.31 -14.35 15.18
C VAL A 196 18.59 -15.53 14.55
N ILE A 197 18.06 -16.38 15.42
CA ILE A 197 17.14 -17.46 15.06
C ILE A 197 15.78 -17.10 15.65
N LEU A 198 14.73 -17.11 14.82
CA LEU A 198 13.36 -16.88 15.24
C LEU A 198 12.61 -18.21 15.29
N VAL A 199 11.96 -18.50 16.41
CA VAL A 199 11.16 -19.72 16.63
C VAL A 199 9.72 -19.33 16.91
N SER A 200 8.78 -19.89 16.16
CA SER A 200 7.35 -19.67 16.38
C SER A 200 6.93 -20.26 17.72
N VAL A 201 6.22 -19.48 18.53
CA VAL A 201 5.66 -19.96 19.81
C VAL A 201 4.59 -21.03 19.58
N ALA A 202 3.69 -20.81 18.62
CA ALA A 202 2.58 -21.73 18.35
C ALA A 202 3.00 -23.10 17.79
N THR A 203 4.10 -23.17 17.05
CA THR A 203 4.49 -24.40 16.31
C THR A 203 5.85 -24.95 16.70
N GLU A 204 6.62 -24.22 17.52
CA GLU A 204 8.00 -24.55 17.90
C GLU A 204 8.93 -24.76 16.69
N ARG A 205 8.62 -24.11 15.57
CA ARG A 205 9.36 -24.20 14.30
C ARG A 205 10.12 -22.93 14.01
N TYR A 206 11.24 -23.08 13.32
CA TYR A 206 12.10 -21.98 12.92
C TYR A 206 11.52 -21.24 11.73
N LEU A 207 11.63 -19.91 11.75
CA LEU A 207 11.43 -19.09 10.55
C LEU A 207 12.53 -19.43 9.54
N HIS A 208 12.15 -20.06 8.44
CA HIS A 208 13.04 -20.67 7.49
C HIS A 208 12.80 -20.17 6.07
N MET A 209 13.89 -19.84 5.38
CA MET A 209 13.88 -19.62 3.93
C MET A 209 14.28 -20.93 3.25
N THR A 210 13.44 -21.39 2.31
CA THR A 210 13.67 -22.59 1.52
C THR A 210 13.67 -22.28 0.03
N ASN A 211 14.37 -23.08 -0.78
CA ASN A 211 14.37 -22.99 -2.23
C ASN A 211 13.18 -23.78 -2.81
N VAL A 212 12.48 -23.17 -3.77
CA VAL A 212 11.39 -23.77 -4.53
C VAL A 212 11.82 -23.84 -5.99
N ALA A 213 11.70 -25.04 -6.59
CA ALA A 213 12.03 -25.27 -8.00
C ALA A 213 11.27 -24.28 -8.91
N GLU A 214 11.97 -23.73 -9.91
CA GLU A 214 11.46 -22.66 -10.81
C GLU A 214 10.11 -23.01 -11.45
N ASP A 215 9.85 -24.29 -11.75
CA ASP A 215 8.61 -24.78 -12.37
C ASP A 215 7.37 -24.70 -11.45
N ALA A 216 7.54 -24.52 -10.14
CA ALA A 216 6.45 -24.47 -9.16
C ALA A 216 5.98 -23.04 -8.82
N LEU A 217 6.63 -22.00 -9.35
CA LEU A 217 6.31 -20.61 -9.03
C LEU A 217 5.49 -19.93 -10.13
N ILE A 218 4.22 -19.67 -9.83
CA ILE A 218 3.37 -18.78 -10.62
C ILE A 218 3.85 -17.34 -10.41
N GLY A 219 4.11 -16.61 -11.50
CA GLY A 219 4.32 -15.15 -11.45
C GLY A 219 5.77 -14.64 -11.34
N GLY A 220 6.78 -15.47 -11.63
CA GLY A 220 8.18 -14.99 -11.77
C GLY A 220 8.81 -14.47 -10.47
N ARG A 221 8.38 -15.00 -9.32
CA ARG A 221 9.01 -14.75 -8.03
C ARG A 221 10.39 -15.43 -7.99
N LEU A 222 11.32 -14.87 -7.21
CA LEU A 222 12.56 -15.55 -6.89
C LEU A 222 12.25 -16.97 -6.38
N GLY A 223 13.09 -17.95 -6.73
CA GLY A 223 12.99 -19.38 -6.38
C GLY A 223 12.99 -19.71 -4.89
N TYR A 224 12.42 -18.88 -4.03
CA TYR A 224 12.50 -18.98 -2.58
C TYR A 224 11.15 -18.71 -1.93
N MET A 225 10.90 -19.42 -0.84
CA MET A 225 9.70 -19.32 -0.01
C MET A 225 10.11 -19.15 1.45
N VAL A 226 9.26 -18.49 2.24
CA VAL A 226 9.43 -18.38 3.68
C VAL A 226 8.37 -19.23 4.38
N ILE A 227 8.83 -20.14 5.23
CA ILE A 227 8.02 -21.13 5.94
C ILE A 227 8.47 -21.26 7.39
N ALA A 228 7.64 -21.82 8.25
CA ALA A 228 8.03 -22.27 9.57
C ALA A 228 8.36 -23.77 9.47
N SER A 229 9.62 -24.16 9.69
CA SER A 229 10.10 -25.53 9.51
C SER A 229 11.06 -25.99 10.62
N PHE A 230 11.54 -27.23 10.57
CA PHE A 230 12.58 -27.72 11.48
C PHE A 230 14.00 -27.31 11.07
N HIS A 231 14.16 -26.61 9.94
CA HIS A 231 15.44 -26.11 9.47
C HIS A 231 15.66 -24.66 9.89
N GLN A 232 16.88 -24.35 10.34
CA GLN A 232 17.23 -23.01 10.78
C GLN A 232 17.66 -22.14 9.60
N THR A 233 17.29 -20.86 9.64
CA THR A 233 17.88 -19.80 8.82
C THR A 233 18.40 -18.73 9.75
N LEU A 234 19.62 -18.24 9.47
CA LEU A 234 20.17 -17.10 10.18
C LEU A 234 19.57 -15.82 9.60
N TRP A 235 18.88 -15.07 10.46
CA TRP A 235 18.28 -13.79 10.11
C TRP A 235 19.08 -12.65 10.73
N ASN A 236 19.59 -11.76 9.90
CA ASN A 236 20.23 -10.54 10.34
C ASN A 236 19.16 -9.46 10.60
N VAL A 237 19.11 -8.95 11.83
CA VAL A 237 18.12 -7.92 12.21
C VAL A 237 18.69 -6.54 11.91
N THR A 238 18.28 -5.94 10.79
CA THR A 238 18.74 -4.61 10.40
C THR A 238 17.77 -3.54 10.90
N SER A 239 18.28 -2.52 11.59
CA SER A 239 17.47 -1.37 12.00
C SER A 239 17.14 -0.47 10.81
N LEU A 240 15.85 -0.19 10.60
CA LEU A 240 15.36 0.78 9.62
C LEU A 240 15.15 2.16 10.26
N SER A 241 14.55 2.20 11.45
CA SER A 241 14.27 3.45 12.18
C SER A 241 14.16 3.15 13.68
N SER A 242 14.77 4.01 14.49
CA SER A 242 14.58 4.00 15.95
C SER A 242 13.26 4.66 16.30
N GLY A 243 12.45 4.01 17.12
CA GLY A 243 11.16 4.52 17.57
C GLY A 243 11.30 5.75 18.45
N SER A 244 12.24 5.73 19.39
CA SER A 244 12.46 6.83 20.34
C SER A 244 12.92 8.10 19.63
N VAL A 245 13.81 7.99 18.63
CA VAL A 245 14.27 9.13 17.82
C VAL A 245 13.12 9.68 16.96
N ARG A 246 12.27 8.80 16.41
CA ARG A 246 11.13 9.21 15.59
C ARG A 246 10.09 9.99 16.39
N ILE A 247 9.80 9.55 17.62
CA ILE A 247 8.90 10.25 18.55
C ILE A 247 9.45 11.62 18.96
N ARG A 248 10.76 11.72 19.27
CA ARG A 248 11.39 13.00 19.63
C ARG A 248 11.39 14.03 18.50
N ASN A 249 11.32 13.59 17.24
CA ASN A 249 11.48 14.44 16.06
C ASN A 249 10.27 14.40 15.10
N MET A 250 9.04 14.18 15.59
CA MET A 250 7.82 14.05 14.76
C MET A 250 7.54 15.19 13.76
N GLY A 251 8.12 16.39 13.96
CA GLY A 251 8.02 17.53 13.05
C GLY A 251 9.04 17.55 11.90
N HIS A 252 9.94 16.56 11.83
CA HIS A 252 11.00 16.50 10.83
C HIS A 252 10.79 15.38 9.82
N LEU A 253 11.36 15.55 8.64
CA LEU A 253 11.28 14.60 7.54
C LEU A 253 12.15 13.36 7.81
N PHE A 254 11.54 12.17 7.76
CA PHE A 254 12.24 10.89 7.77
C PHE A 254 12.23 10.22 6.39
N GLY A 255 13.22 9.39 6.15
CA GLY A 255 13.20 8.46 5.04
C GLY A 255 12.00 7.51 5.11
N ASN A 256 11.52 7.10 3.95
CA ASN A 256 10.28 6.34 3.71
C ASN A 256 8.97 7.04 4.08
N ASP A 257 9.00 8.29 4.58
CA ASP A 257 7.80 9.08 4.77
C ASP A 257 7.10 9.35 3.43
N VAL A 258 5.76 9.35 3.48
CA VAL A 258 4.91 9.72 2.35
C VAL A 258 4.46 11.15 2.53
N LEU A 259 4.70 11.99 1.51
CA LEU A 259 4.54 13.43 1.60
C LEU A 259 4.10 14.04 0.27
N ARG A 260 3.78 15.33 0.33
CA ARG A 260 3.60 16.22 -0.83
C ARG A 260 4.77 17.20 -0.90
N LEU A 261 5.25 17.40 -2.12
CA LEU A 261 6.31 18.35 -2.46
C LEU A 261 5.63 19.61 -3.00
N PHE A 262 5.52 20.66 -2.19
CA PHE A 262 5.01 21.96 -2.64
C PHE A 262 6.13 22.75 -3.28
N HIS A 263 5.81 23.42 -4.38
CA HIS A 263 6.70 24.29 -5.13
C HIS A 263 6.08 25.68 -5.19
N GLY A 264 6.83 26.68 -4.75
CA GLY A 264 6.24 27.99 -4.46
C GLY A 264 5.22 27.90 -3.32
N ASN A 265 4.19 28.75 -3.33
CA ASN A 265 3.25 28.82 -2.21
C ASN A 265 2.03 27.88 -2.34
N ASP A 266 1.55 27.59 -3.56
CA ASP A 266 0.23 26.99 -3.76
C ASP A 266 0.19 25.78 -4.73
N GLU A 267 1.32 25.42 -5.35
CA GLU A 267 1.38 24.32 -6.32
C GLU A 267 2.14 23.13 -5.74
N CYS A 268 1.75 21.91 -6.12
CA CYS A 268 2.48 20.70 -5.73
C CYS A 268 3.02 19.93 -6.94
N LEU A 269 4.14 19.25 -6.76
CA LEU A 269 4.67 18.30 -7.74
C LEU A 269 3.69 17.14 -7.89
N THR A 270 3.26 16.85 -9.11
CA THR A 270 2.27 15.81 -9.39
C THR A 270 2.44 15.26 -10.80
N ILE A 271 1.64 14.26 -11.15
CA ILE A 271 1.46 13.79 -12.53
C ILE A 271 0.14 14.29 -13.12
N PRO A 272 0.02 14.44 -14.46
CA PRO A 272 -1.26 14.73 -15.12
C PRO A 272 -2.34 13.68 -14.82
N GLU A 273 -3.62 14.05 -14.96
CA GLU A 273 -4.78 13.12 -14.87
C GLU A 273 -4.89 12.14 -16.05
N ASN A 274 -4.04 12.27 -17.06
CA ASN A 274 -3.94 11.38 -18.22
C ASN A 274 -2.53 10.77 -18.34
N TRP A 275 -1.86 10.58 -17.20
CA TRP A 275 -0.50 10.11 -17.16
C TRP A 275 -0.41 8.66 -17.64
N SER A 276 0.55 8.41 -18.53
CA SER A 276 0.84 7.04 -18.96
C SER A 276 2.31 6.84 -19.25
N GLU A 277 2.71 5.58 -19.40
CA GLU A 277 4.10 5.20 -19.71
C GLU A 277 4.55 5.64 -21.10
N TYR A 278 3.63 6.14 -21.93
CA TYR A 278 3.98 6.69 -23.23
C TYR A 278 4.88 7.91 -23.06
N PRO A 279 5.96 8.03 -23.85
CA PRO A 279 6.91 9.13 -23.72
C PRO A 279 6.28 10.53 -23.73
N LEU A 280 5.18 10.73 -24.46
CA LEU A 280 4.46 12.02 -24.52
C LEU A 280 3.61 12.32 -23.28
N HIS A 281 3.22 11.30 -22.52
CA HIS A 281 2.33 11.39 -21.35
C HIS A 281 3.05 11.12 -20.03
N ASN A 282 4.29 10.63 -20.08
CA ASN A 282 5.14 10.42 -18.90
C ASN A 282 5.77 11.74 -18.44
N LEU A 283 4.91 12.69 -18.11
CA LEU A 283 5.28 14.05 -17.71
C LEU A 283 5.09 14.24 -16.22
N ILE A 284 5.92 15.12 -15.66
CA ILE A 284 5.77 15.62 -14.31
C ILE A 284 5.40 17.10 -14.40
N ILE A 285 4.41 17.53 -13.62
CA ILE A 285 3.86 18.88 -13.65
C ILE A 285 3.77 19.47 -12.24
N TYR A 286 3.59 20.78 -12.18
CA TYR A 286 3.15 21.47 -10.97
C TYR A 286 1.68 21.85 -11.15
N GLU A 287 0.86 21.51 -10.17
CA GLU A 287 -0.57 21.80 -10.20
C GLU A 287 -1.04 22.21 -8.81
N GLY A 288 -1.82 23.29 -8.73
CA GLY A 288 -2.49 23.72 -7.51
C GLY A 288 -3.91 23.15 -7.39
N GLY A 289 -4.65 23.63 -6.39
CA GLY A 289 -6.08 23.32 -6.25
C GLY A 289 -6.35 21.82 -5.98
N PRO A 290 -7.18 21.13 -6.79
CA PRO A 290 -7.57 19.74 -6.51
C PRO A 290 -6.40 18.75 -6.42
N ALA A 291 -5.29 18.99 -7.14
CA ALA A 291 -4.13 18.11 -7.11
C ALA A 291 -3.56 17.94 -5.69
N VAL A 292 -3.65 18.99 -4.86
CA VAL A 292 -3.11 19.03 -3.50
C VAL A 292 -3.82 18.06 -2.55
N THR A 293 -5.02 17.61 -2.86
CA THR A 293 -5.77 16.63 -2.05
C THR A 293 -5.91 15.27 -2.73
N GLN A 294 -5.30 15.08 -3.90
CA GLN A 294 -5.39 13.85 -4.66
C GLN A 294 -4.20 12.91 -4.42
N ALA A 295 -4.40 11.61 -4.66
CA ALA A 295 -3.36 10.60 -4.48
C ALA A 295 -2.19 10.73 -5.48
N ARG A 296 -2.40 11.39 -6.63
CA ARG A 296 -1.38 11.60 -7.68
C ARG A 296 -0.28 12.60 -7.31
N SER A 297 -0.44 13.34 -6.22
CA SER A 297 0.58 14.25 -5.69
C SER A 297 1.39 13.63 -4.54
N LEU A 298 1.22 12.33 -4.26
CA LEU A 298 1.88 11.65 -3.15
C LEU A 298 3.19 11.02 -3.58
N TRP A 299 4.25 11.32 -2.83
CA TRP A 299 5.61 10.88 -3.07
C TRP A 299 6.21 10.27 -1.81
N ARG A 300 7.15 9.35 -1.98
CA ARG A 300 7.99 8.81 -0.89
C ARG A 300 9.44 9.19 -1.13
N ILE A 301 10.11 9.61 -0.05
CA ILE A 301 11.55 9.86 -0.05
C ILE A 301 12.26 8.57 0.40
N GLU A 302 12.95 7.89 -0.50
CA GLU A 302 13.69 6.66 -0.20
C GLU A 302 15.20 6.97 -0.13
N LEU A 303 15.78 7.04 1.07
CA LEU A 303 17.21 7.32 1.26
C LEU A 303 18.07 6.22 0.60
N ILE A 304 19.14 6.62 -0.10
CA ILE A 304 20.09 5.71 -0.73
C ILE A 304 21.20 5.40 0.28
N ARG A 305 21.01 4.36 1.09
CA ARG A 305 21.92 3.91 2.16
C ARG A 305 21.75 2.42 2.42
N THR A 306 22.71 1.80 3.09
CA THR A 306 22.67 0.34 3.34
C THR A 306 21.83 -0.04 4.57
N LYS A 307 21.81 0.84 5.58
CA LYS A 307 21.07 0.69 6.84
C LYS A 307 20.28 1.97 7.11
N TRP A 308 19.37 1.96 8.10
CA TRP A 308 18.68 3.18 8.55
C TRP A 308 17.92 3.93 7.45
N HIS A 309 17.22 3.19 6.58
CA HIS A 309 16.44 3.80 5.49
C HIS A 309 15.32 4.74 5.99
N GLY A 310 14.91 4.61 7.27
CA GLY A 310 13.92 5.46 7.93
C GLY A 310 14.50 6.54 8.83
N ALA A 311 15.79 6.87 8.68
CA ALA A 311 16.45 7.95 9.42
C ALA A 311 16.05 9.35 8.95
N LEU A 312 16.44 10.38 9.69
CA LEU A 312 16.18 11.78 9.37
C LEU A 312 16.85 12.16 8.05
N VAL A 313 16.13 12.89 7.21
CA VAL A 313 16.66 13.36 5.92
C VAL A 313 17.50 14.61 6.16
N GLY A 314 18.74 14.56 5.67
CA GLY A 314 19.74 15.62 5.71
C GLY A 314 19.88 16.41 4.40
N TYR A 315 20.59 17.55 4.45
CA TYR A 315 21.15 18.18 3.25
C TYR A 315 22.29 17.34 2.67
N GLU A 316 22.48 17.40 1.35
CA GLU A 316 23.46 16.60 0.57
C GLU A 316 23.33 15.07 0.81
N GLN A 317 22.20 14.68 1.38
CA GLN A 317 21.57 13.37 1.47
C GLN A 317 21.22 12.71 0.14
N PRO A 318 21.88 11.67 -0.42
CA PRO A 318 21.34 11.04 -1.63
C PRO A 318 20.04 10.26 -1.31
N PHE A 319 18.98 10.54 -2.04
CA PHE A 319 17.69 9.84 -1.98
C PHE A 319 17.06 9.67 -3.36
N ARG A 320 16.08 8.76 -3.45
CA ARG A 320 15.17 8.61 -4.58
C ARG A 320 13.80 9.16 -4.22
N ILE A 321 13.09 9.70 -5.20
CA ILE A 321 11.70 10.15 -5.05
C ILE A 321 10.80 9.14 -5.77
N ARG A 322 9.94 8.45 -5.02
CA ARG A 322 9.04 7.44 -5.57
C ARG A 322 7.60 7.92 -5.57
N HIS A 323 6.92 7.82 -6.71
CA HIS A 323 5.51 8.14 -6.83
C HIS A 323 4.65 6.98 -6.31
N ILE A 324 3.75 7.23 -5.36
CA ILE A 324 3.06 6.17 -4.60
C ILE A 324 2.12 5.34 -5.49
N THR A 325 1.22 5.98 -6.24
CA THR A 325 0.16 5.24 -6.97
C THR A 325 0.71 4.48 -8.17
N THR A 326 1.74 5.01 -8.84
CA THR A 326 2.38 4.33 -9.98
C THR A 326 3.48 3.36 -9.57
N GLY A 327 4.05 3.51 -8.37
CA GLY A 327 5.21 2.75 -7.90
C GLY A 327 6.54 3.07 -8.60
N ARG A 328 6.59 4.10 -9.45
CA ARG A 328 7.74 4.51 -10.26
C ARG A 328 8.58 5.58 -9.60
N TYR A 329 9.79 5.78 -10.09
CA TYR A 329 10.77 6.71 -9.53
C TYR A 329 10.88 7.97 -10.39
N LEU A 330 10.91 9.14 -9.77
CA LEU A 330 11.32 10.35 -10.46
C LEU A 330 12.76 10.16 -10.96
N GLY A 331 13.00 10.50 -12.21
CA GLY A 331 14.34 10.45 -12.76
C GLY A 331 14.56 11.48 -13.83
N VAL A 332 15.83 11.78 -14.03
CA VAL A 332 16.30 12.64 -15.12
C VAL A 332 16.91 11.74 -16.17
N VAL A 333 16.52 11.91 -17.43
CA VAL A 333 17.11 11.21 -18.56
C VAL A 333 17.60 12.21 -19.60
N GLU A 334 18.61 11.81 -20.36
CA GLU A 334 19.07 12.61 -21.50
C GLU A 334 18.13 12.37 -22.69
N GLY A 335 17.43 13.43 -23.11
CA GLY A 335 16.73 13.48 -24.39
C GLY A 335 17.61 14.09 -25.49
N MET A 336 17.13 14.10 -26.73
CA MET A 336 17.90 14.59 -27.88
C MET A 336 18.34 16.06 -27.77
N ASN A 337 17.65 16.91 -26.99
CA ASN A 337 17.99 18.34 -26.81
C ASN A 337 17.71 18.92 -25.40
N GLU A 338 17.09 18.17 -24.48
CA GLU A 338 16.76 18.64 -23.12
C GLU A 338 16.90 17.48 -22.11
N LYS A 339 17.30 17.79 -20.87
CA LYS A 339 17.29 16.83 -19.75
C LYS A 339 15.84 16.71 -19.25
N LEU A 340 15.19 15.60 -19.61
CA LEU A 340 13.76 15.36 -19.34
C LEU A 340 13.58 14.75 -17.94
N VAL A 341 12.65 15.32 -17.18
CA VAL A 341 12.17 14.75 -15.91
C VAL A 341 10.95 13.88 -16.20
N GLN A 342 11.00 12.61 -15.79
CA GLN A 342 9.92 11.64 -16.01
C GLN A 342 9.88 10.57 -14.93
N LEU A 343 8.86 9.72 -14.93
CA LEU A 343 8.81 8.53 -14.07
C LEU A 343 9.48 7.33 -14.74
N LEU A 344 10.41 6.71 -14.03
CA LEU A 344 11.17 5.54 -14.44
C LEU A 344 10.62 4.28 -13.76
N HIS A 345 10.57 3.18 -14.52
CA HIS A 345 10.36 1.86 -13.94
C HIS A 345 11.50 1.52 -12.97
N ARG A 346 11.23 0.66 -11.98
CA ARG A 346 12.20 0.21 -10.97
C ARG A 346 13.53 -0.21 -11.60
N ASP A 347 13.49 -1.05 -12.65
CA ASP A 347 14.69 -1.58 -13.34
C ASP A 347 15.53 -0.52 -14.06
N ARG A 348 15.02 0.70 -14.20
CA ARG A 348 15.72 1.84 -14.82
C ARG A 348 16.06 2.95 -13.83
N ALA A 349 15.63 2.82 -12.57
CA ALA A 349 15.85 3.78 -11.49
C ALA A 349 17.23 3.58 -10.83
N THR A 350 18.25 3.51 -11.67
CA THR A 350 19.65 3.42 -11.26
C THR A 350 20.07 4.69 -10.53
N TYR A 351 21.15 4.62 -9.76
CA TYR A 351 21.71 5.79 -9.06
C TYR A 351 21.91 6.98 -10.01
N GLN A 352 22.47 6.71 -11.19
CA GLN A 352 22.74 7.73 -12.21
C GLN A 352 21.48 8.44 -12.73
N ASN A 353 20.30 7.81 -12.68
CA ASN A 353 19.08 8.35 -13.26
C ASN A 353 18.10 8.93 -12.23
N SER A 354 18.15 8.48 -10.97
CA SER A 354 17.14 8.81 -9.97
C SER A 354 17.70 9.24 -8.61
N ALA A 355 18.99 9.53 -8.49
CA ALA A 355 19.57 10.06 -7.26
C ALA A 355 19.45 11.59 -7.20
N PHE A 356 18.85 12.08 -6.12
CA PHE A 356 18.69 13.49 -5.81
C PHE A 356 19.25 13.80 -4.42
N VAL A 357 19.54 15.08 -4.18
CA VAL A 357 19.93 15.63 -2.87
C VAL A 357 19.12 16.89 -2.57
N LEU A 358 18.96 17.18 -1.29
CA LEU A 358 18.44 18.47 -0.82
C LEU A 358 19.59 19.43 -0.58
N CYS A 359 19.48 20.64 -1.12
CA CYS A 359 20.45 21.70 -0.92
C CYS A 359 19.77 22.89 -0.21
N PRO A 360 20.45 23.56 0.74
CA PRO A 360 19.91 24.74 1.41
C PRO A 360 19.92 25.99 0.51
N ASN A 361 20.79 26.01 -0.51
CA ASN A 361 20.92 27.07 -1.49
C ASN A 361 21.61 26.56 -2.75
N LYS A 362 21.62 27.38 -3.80
CA LYS A 362 22.27 27.08 -5.09
C LYS A 362 23.73 27.54 -5.19
N ASP A 363 24.40 27.87 -4.07
CA ASP A 363 25.80 28.36 -4.11
C ASP A 363 26.80 27.22 -4.44
N PRO A 364 27.47 27.27 -5.60
CA PRO A 364 28.39 26.22 -6.03
C PRO A 364 29.59 26.04 -5.08
N LYS A 365 29.99 27.05 -4.30
CA LYS A 365 31.14 26.97 -3.39
C LYS A 365 30.86 26.14 -2.14
N LYS A 366 29.59 25.99 -1.75
CA LYS A 366 29.17 25.22 -0.57
C LYS A 366 28.77 23.78 -0.91
N GLN A 367 28.58 23.47 -2.19
CA GLN A 367 28.15 22.16 -2.67
C GLN A 367 29.26 21.10 -2.67
N MET A 368 30.54 21.50 -2.54
CA MET A 368 31.71 20.62 -2.67
C MET A 368 32.18 19.97 -1.35
N LEU A 369 31.55 20.26 -0.22
CA LEU A 369 31.95 19.72 1.10
C LEU A 369 31.08 18.51 1.46
N VAL A 370 31.21 17.42 0.71
CA VAL A 370 30.67 16.12 1.11
C VAL A 370 31.82 15.32 1.71
N ASP A 371 31.91 15.30 3.04
CA ASP A 371 32.66 14.22 3.71
C ASP A 371 31.90 12.93 3.43
N GLU A 372 32.49 12.01 2.67
CA GLU A 372 31.93 10.69 2.28
C GLU A 372 31.69 9.74 3.47
N LYS A 373 31.60 10.25 4.70
CA LYS A 373 31.33 9.44 5.87
C LYS A 373 29.83 9.19 5.93
N GLU A 374 29.42 7.97 5.59
CA GLU A 374 28.05 7.50 5.80
C GLU A 374 27.73 7.67 7.30
N GLU A 375 26.83 8.60 7.63
CA GLU A 375 26.45 8.88 9.01
C GLU A 375 25.77 7.63 9.60
N GLU A 376 26.46 6.93 10.50
CA GLU A 376 25.92 5.76 11.18
C GLU A 376 24.79 6.18 12.14
N GLY A 377 23.59 5.62 11.96
CA GLY A 377 22.45 5.84 12.84
C GLY A 377 21.33 6.67 12.21
N MET A 378 20.57 7.38 13.07
CA MET A 378 19.36 8.11 12.67
C MET A 378 19.62 9.47 12.01
N GLY A 379 20.86 9.96 12.03
CA GLY A 379 21.22 11.28 11.50
C GLY A 379 20.64 12.45 12.30
N GLN A 380 20.83 13.65 11.77
CA GLN A 380 20.40 14.90 12.41
C GLN A 380 19.10 15.46 11.82
N ALA A 381 18.30 16.08 12.68
CA ALA A 381 17.01 16.65 12.32
C ALA A 381 17.19 18.01 11.61
N THR A 382 17.23 18.00 10.27
CA THR A 382 17.52 19.21 9.47
C THR A 382 16.30 19.78 8.73
N ILE A 383 15.46 18.92 8.16
CA ILE A 383 14.31 19.33 7.35
C ILE A 383 13.03 19.24 8.20
N ARG A 384 12.37 20.37 8.44
CA ARG A 384 11.08 20.45 9.13
C ARG A 384 9.92 20.57 8.15
N TYR A 385 8.86 19.81 8.41
CA TYR A 385 7.63 19.89 7.64
C TYR A 385 7.02 21.30 7.71
N GLY A 386 6.65 21.86 6.55
CA GLY A 386 6.02 23.18 6.44
C GLY A 386 6.92 24.40 6.70
N GLU A 387 8.09 24.23 7.34
CA GLU A 387 8.98 25.33 7.73
C GLU A 387 10.24 25.42 6.87
N THR A 388 10.81 24.29 6.47
CA THR A 388 12.08 24.27 5.73
C THR A 388 11.83 24.32 4.24
N ASN A 389 12.41 25.35 3.59
CA ASN A 389 12.52 25.43 2.14
C ASN A 389 13.86 24.81 1.71
N ALA A 390 13.82 23.90 0.75
CA ALA A 390 15.03 23.29 0.18
C ALA A 390 14.97 23.27 -1.35
N PHE A 391 16.13 23.19 -1.99
CA PHE A 391 16.25 22.97 -3.43
C PHE A 391 16.54 21.50 -3.69
N ILE A 392 15.99 20.95 -4.78
CA ILE A 392 16.24 19.57 -5.19
C ILE A 392 17.23 19.58 -6.35
N ARG A 393 18.36 18.89 -6.19
CA ARG A 393 19.40 18.75 -7.22
C ARG A 393 19.60 17.29 -7.57
N HIS A 394 19.68 16.98 -8.85
CA HIS A 394 20.08 15.66 -9.32
C HIS A 394 21.59 15.47 -9.13
N VAL A 395 22.00 14.34 -8.54
CA VAL A 395 23.40 14.09 -8.15
C VAL A 395 24.31 13.98 -9.36
N GLU A 396 24.14 12.95 -10.19
CA GLU A 396 25.08 12.65 -11.30
C GLU A 396 25.19 13.78 -12.33
N ARG A 397 24.04 14.33 -12.73
CA ARG A 397 23.93 15.35 -13.78
C ARG A 397 24.12 16.78 -13.30
N GLU A 398 24.21 16.99 -11.99
CA GLU A 398 24.37 18.30 -11.34
C GLU A 398 23.38 19.37 -11.83
N VAL A 399 22.10 19.01 -11.95
CA VAL A 399 21.04 19.89 -12.42
C VAL A 399 19.95 20.06 -11.38
N TRP A 400 19.37 21.25 -11.34
CA TRP A 400 18.26 21.60 -10.46
C TRP A 400 16.94 21.12 -11.04
N LEU A 401 16.09 20.57 -10.17
CA LEU A 401 14.68 20.37 -10.49
C LEU A 401 14.00 21.74 -10.49
N THR A 402 13.45 22.12 -11.64
CA THR A 402 12.80 23.41 -11.86
C THR A 402 11.57 23.22 -12.77
N TYR A 403 11.01 24.31 -13.28
CA TYR A 403 9.84 24.29 -14.15
C TYR A 403 10.08 24.99 -15.49
N GLN A 404 9.28 24.61 -16.48
CA GLN A 404 9.09 25.29 -17.75
C GLN A 404 7.61 25.64 -17.87
N THR A 405 7.30 26.92 -18.04
CA THR A 405 5.92 27.39 -18.22
C THR A 405 5.53 27.36 -19.70
N SER A 406 4.32 26.88 -19.98
CA SER A 406 3.72 26.91 -21.31
C SER A 406 2.27 27.41 -21.21
N GLU A 407 1.82 28.17 -22.20
CA GLU A 407 0.45 28.69 -22.23
C GLU A 407 -0.45 27.73 -23.04
N VAL A 408 -1.46 27.16 -22.39
CA VAL A 408 -2.39 26.20 -23.01
C VAL A 408 -3.83 26.72 -22.91
N THR A 409 -4.56 26.68 -24.02
CA THR A 409 -5.99 27.01 -24.03
C THR A 409 -6.84 25.83 -23.57
N ARG A 410 -7.45 25.93 -22.38
CA ARG A 410 -8.43 24.98 -21.85
C ARG A 410 -9.85 25.44 -22.19
N LYS A 411 -10.64 24.53 -22.79
CA LYS A 411 -12.06 24.79 -23.12
C LYS A 411 -12.84 25.16 -21.86
N GLY A 412 -13.52 26.30 -21.90
CA GLY A 412 -14.37 26.81 -20.80
C GLY A 412 -13.63 27.63 -19.73
N ILE A 413 -12.30 27.61 -19.69
CA ILE A 413 -11.48 28.36 -18.72
C ILE A 413 -10.65 29.44 -19.43
N GLY A 414 -10.31 29.26 -20.70
CA GLY A 414 -9.50 30.19 -21.48
C GLY A 414 -8.04 29.77 -21.51
N LYS A 415 -7.12 30.74 -21.60
CA LYS A 415 -5.69 30.48 -21.55
C LYS A 415 -5.25 30.22 -20.11
N VAL A 416 -4.56 29.12 -19.88
CA VAL A 416 -4.06 28.69 -18.56
C VAL A 416 -2.58 28.42 -18.69
N GLU A 417 -1.80 28.87 -17.69
CA GLU A 417 -0.39 28.52 -17.59
C GLU A 417 -0.26 27.11 -17.03
N GLU A 418 0.49 26.27 -17.74
CA GLU A 418 0.86 24.94 -17.28
C GLU A 418 2.37 24.89 -17.06
N LYS A 419 2.77 24.47 -15.85
CA LYS A 419 4.17 24.32 -15.46
C LYS A 419 4.57 22.85 -15.54
N LYS A 420 5.51 22.54 -16.42
CA LYS A 420 6.12 21.21 -16.54
C LYS A 420 7.41 21.18 -15.75
N ALA A 421 7.66 20.12 -14.98
CA ALA A 421 8.94 19.94 -14.31
C ALA A 421 10.04 19.57 -15.33
N ILE A 422 11.18 20.24 -15.21
CA ILE A 422 12.36 20.03 -16.05
C ILE A 422 13.63 20.01 -15.18
N ALA A 423 14.74 19.55 -15.75
CA ALA A 423 16.03 19.57 -15.08
C ALA A 423 16.96 20.57 -15.80
N HIS A 424 17.42 21.61 -15.11
CA HIS A 424 18.21 22.70 -15.69
C HIS A 424 19.47 22.99 -14.86
N SER A 425 20.56 23.45 -15.50
CA SER A 425 21.83 23.73 -14.83
C SER A 425 21.75 24.91 -13.84
N GLU A 426 20.92 25.90 -14.14
CA GLU A 426 20.76 27.10 -13.30
C GLU A 426 19.50 27.00 -12.40
N GLY A 427 18.41 26.45 -12.96
CA GLY A 427 17.06 26.58 -12.42
C GLY A 427 16.61 28.03 -12.19
N HIS A 428 15.43 28.23 -11.61
CA HIS A 428 14.88 29.54 -11.27
C HIS A 428 15.12 29.89 -9.79
N MET A 429 14.95 31.17 -9.42
CA MET A 429 15.17 31.62 -8.03
C MET A 429 14.06 31.16 -7.06
N ASP A 430 12.91 30.79 -7.60
CA ASP A 430 11.70 30.36 -6.90
C ASP A 430 11.51 28.83 -6.84
N ASP A 431 12.55 28.04 -7.19
CA ASP A 431 12.61 26.56 -7.11
C ASP A 431 12.54 25.98 -5.68
N CYS A 432 12.07 26.75 -4.69
CA CYS A 432 11.98 26.30 -3.32
C CYS A 432 10.90 25.23 -3.16
N TYR A 433 11.26 24.12 -2.51
CA TYR A 433 10.36 23.05 -2.13
C TYR A 433 10.08 23.04 -0.63
N THR A 434 8.79 22.93 -0.29
CA THR A 434 8.30 22.74 1.06
C THR A 434 7.65 21.36 1.18
N PHE A 435 7.92 20.67 2.28
CA PHE A 435 7.49 19.29 2.48
C PHE A 435 6.30 19.26 3.44
N PHE A 436 5.25 18.52 3.07
CA PHE A 436 4.10 18.28 3.95
C PHE A 436 3.82 16.79 4.05
N MET A 437 3.89 16.25 5.26
CA MET A 437 3.56 14.85 5.53
C MET A 437 2.12 14.55 5.11
N ALA A 438 1.91 13.44 4.40
CA ALA A 438 0.59 12.98 4.03
C ALA A 438 -0.15 12.41 5.25
N LEU A 439 -1.48 12.50 5.24
CA LEU A 439 -2.27 11.83 6.26
C LEU A 439 -2.11 10.31 6.12
N SER A 440 -2.11 9.60 7.26
CA SER A 440 -1.94 8.14 7.29
C SER A 440 -2.98 7.43 6.40
N GLU A 441 -4.23 7.88 6.42
CA GLU A 441 -5.29 7.32 5.58
C GLU A 441 -5.04 7.55 4.08
N GLU A 442 -4.59 8.75 3.67
CA GLU A 442 -4.30 9.05 2.26
C GLU A 442 -3.14 8.19 1.74
N SER A 443 -2.08 8.08 2.54
CA SER A 443 -0.92 7.23 2.25
C SER A 443 -1.32 5.76 2.10
N MET A 444 -2.17 5.27 3.01
CA MET A 444 -2.74 3.92 2.92
C MET A 444 -3.57 3.75 1.65
N SER A 445 -4.53 4.65 1.37
CA SER A 445 -5.37 4.59 0.16
C SER A 445 -4.53 4.58 -1.12
N ALA A 446 -3.52 5.42 -1.22
CA ALA A 446 -2.66 5.50 -2.41
C ALA A 446 -1.90 4.19 -2.67
N ARG A 447 -1.45 3.51 -1.61
CA ARG A 447 -0.85 2.17 -1.70
C ARG A 447 -1.87 1.12 -2.13
N VAL A 448 -3.08 1.14 -1.58
CA VAL A 448 -4.16 0.23 -1.99
C VAL A 448 -4.50 0.46 -3.48
N ILE A 449 -4.56 1.71 -3.93
CA ILE A 449 -4.76 2.06 -5.36
C ILE A 449 -3.65 1.44 -6.23
N ARG A 450 -2.38 1.57 -5.83
CA ARG A 450 -1.25 0.95 -6.55
C ARG A 450 -1.43 -0.56 -6.65
N LYS A 451 -1.69 -1.23 -5.52
CA LYS A 451 -1.84 -2.69 -5.47
C LYS A 451 -3.01 -3.16 -6.32
N CYS A 452 -4.17 -2.53 -6.16
CA CYS A 452 -5.36 -2.80 -6.93
C CYS A 452 -5.11 -2.63 -8.44
N SER A 453 -4.52 -1.50 -8.83
CA SER A 453 -4.20 -1.24 -10.23
C SER A 453 -3.23 -2.27 -10.81
N ALA A 454 -2.19 -2.67 -10.06
CA ALA A 454 -1.21 -3.65 -10.53
C ALA A 454 -1.82 -5.04 -10.75
N VAL A 455 -2.62 -5.53 -9.80
CA VAL A 455 -3.27 -6.84 -9.89
C VAL A 455 -4.34 -6.87 -10.98
N LEU A 456 -5.21 -5.85 -11.04
CA LEU A 456 -6.27 -5.78 -12.06
C LEU A 456 -5.70 -5.61 -13.46
N ASN A 457 -4.66 -4.79 -13.67
CA ASN A 457 -4.01 -4.69 -14.99
C ASN A 457 -3.38 -6.02 -15.42
N ARG A 458 -2.76 -6.77 -14.49
CA ARG A 458 -2.21 -8.10 -14.79
C ARG A 458 -3.33 -9.07 -15.14
N PHE A 459 -4.43 -9.02 -14.40
CA PHE A 459 -5.59 -9.87 -14.61
C PHE A 459 -6.26 -9.61 -15.95
N LEU A 460 -6.51 -8.34 -16.29
CA LEU A 460 -7.07 -7.92 -17.58
C LEU A 460 -6.23 -8.42 -18.75
N LYS A 461 -4.90 -8.18 -18.72
CA LYS A 461 -3.98 -8.70 -19.75
C LYS A 461 -4.00 -10.23 -19.83
N GLY A 462 -4.09 -10.90 -18.69
CA GLY A 462 -4.19 -12.36 -18.65
C GLY A 462 -5.49 -12.87 -19.25
N ILE A 463 -6.63 -12.20 -19.01
CA ILE A 463 -7.91 -12.53 -19.64
C ILE A 463 -7.84 -12.34 -21.16
N GLU A 464 -7.23 -11.25 -21.63
CA GLU A 464 -7.02 -11.01 -23.05
C GLU A 464 -6.15 -12.10 -23.68
N GLY A 465 -5.03 -12.44 -23.04
CA GLY A 465 -4.16 -13.53 -23.49
C GLY A 465 -4.85 -14.90 -23.46
N LEU A 466 -5.69 -15.16 -22.47
CA LEU A 466 -6.52 -16.37 -22.39
C LEU A 466 -7.54 -16.42 -23.54
N GLN A 467 -8.10 -15.28 -23.94
CA GLN A 467 -9.04 -15.18 -25.04
C GLN A 467 -8.37 -15.44 -26.40
N THR A 468 -7.15 -14.96 -26.60
CA THR A 468 -6.43 -15.07 -27.89
C THR A 468 -5.67 -16.39 -28.03
N ASP A 469 -4.92 -16.78 -27.00
CA ASP A 469 -3.92 -17.85 -27.06
C ASP A 469 -4.27 -19.04 -26.16
N GLY A 470 -5.38 -18.96 -25.43
CA GLY A 470 -5.84 -20.00 -24.51
C GLY A 470 -4.93 -20.18 -23.28
N ASN A 471 -4.99 -21.37 -22.67
CA ASN A 471 -4.31 -21.65 -21.39
C ASN A 471 -2.78 -21.56 -21.46
N GLU A 472 -2.19 -21.69 -22.65
CA GLU A 472 -0.74 -21.62 -22.83
C GLU A 472 -0.22 -20.17 -22.86
N SER A 473 -1.12 -19.19 -22.89
CA SER A 473 -0.77 -17.77 -22.87
C SER A 473 0.20 -17.44 -21.75
N ARG A 474 1.28 -16.75 -22.10
CA ARG A 474 2.28 -16.29 -21.12
C ARG A 474 1.67 -15.31 -20.11
N ASP A 475 0.72 -14.48 -20.55
CA ASP A 475 0.10 -13.49 -19.69
C ASP A 475 -0.93 -14.12 -18.75
N TRP A 476 -1.66 -15.15 -19.20
CA TRP A 476 -2.53 -15.94 -18.31
C TRP A 476 -1.74 -16.67 -17.23
N ARG A 477 -0.59 -17.28 -17.57
CA ARG A 477 0.30 -17.95 -16.60
C ARG A 477 0.88 -17.03 -15.52
N ARG A 478 0.79 -15.71 -15.68
CA ARG A 478 1.20 -14.72 -14.68
C ARG A 478 0.06 -14.32 -13.73
N VAL A 479 -1.17 -14.69 -14.03
CA VAL A 479 -2.33 -14.41 -13.19
C VAL A 479 -2.40 -15.41 -12.05
N ASP A 480 -2.52 -14.89 -10.83
CA ASP A 480 -2.86 -15.67 -9.65
C ASP A 480 -4.30 -15.33 -9.24
N LEU A 481 -5.22 -16.27 -9.45
CA LEU A 481 -6.62 -16.08 -9.11
C LEU A 481 -6.84 -15.95 -7.59
N ASN A 482 -5.96 -16.51 -6.75
CA ASN A 482 -6.08 -16.35 -5.29
C ASN A 482 -5.75 -14.91 -4.89
N GLU A 483 -4.69 -14.33 -5.47
CA GLU A 483 -4.35 -12.92 -5.25
C GLU A 483 -5.50 -12.00 -5.68
N VAL A 484 -6.13 -12.26 -6.83
CA VAL A 484 -7.31 -11.51 -7.30
C VAL A 484 -8.48 -11.66 -6.32
N LEU A 485 -8.78 -12.88 -5.88
CA LEU A 485 -9.86 -13.17 -4.95
C LEU A 485 -9.67 -12.46 -3.60
N MET A 486 -8.47 -12.57 -3.02
CA MET A 486 -8.11 -11.92 -1.76
C MET A 486 -8.16 -10.40 -1.88
N LEU A 487 -7.67 -9.83 -2.98
CA LEU A 487 -7.76 -8.40 -3.25
C LEU A 487 -9.22 -7.93 -3.23
N MET A 488 -10.14 -8.66 -3.86
CA MET A 488 -11.54 -8.27 -3.89
C MET A 488 -12.18 -8.31 -2.50
N ARG A 489 -11.89 -9.35 -1.70
CA ARG A 489 -12.37 -9.47 -0.31
C ARG A 489 -11.87 -8.29 0.53
N ASP A 490 -10.56 -8.03 0.49
CA ASP A 490 -9.96 -6.92 1.23
C ASP A 490 -10.51 -5.56 0.80
N LEU A 491 -10.79 -5.36 -0.49
CA LEU A 491 -11.40 -4.11 -0.97
C LEU A 491 -12.83 -3.94 -0.47
N ILE A 492 -13.61 -5.02 -0.41
CA ILE A 492 -14.97 -4.98 0.14
C ILE A 492 -14.94 -4.59 1.62
N ASP A 493 -14.03 -5.20 2.40
CA ASP A 493 -13.84 -4.86 3.82
C ASP A 493 -13.32 -3.42 3.99
N TYR A 494 -12.41 -2.98 3.11
CA TYR A 494 -11.88 -1.62 3.10
C TYR A 494 -12.95 -0.55 2.86
N PHE A 495 -13.98 -0.88 2.06
CA PHE A 495 -15.14 -0.02 1.78
C PHE A 495 -16.38 -0.40 2.60
N ALA A 496 -16.23 -1.23 3.64
CA ALA A 496 -17.34 -1.65 4.48
C ALA A 496 -17.97 -0.45 5.19
N GLN A 497 -19.30 -0.51 5.36
CA GLN A 497 -20.00 0.53 6.09
C GLN A 497 -19.76 0.40 7.61
N PRO A 498 -19.72 1.52 8.34
CA PRO A 498 -19.66 1.50 9.79
C PRO A 498 -20.86 0.73 10.38
N GLU A 499 -20.62 -0.04 11.42
CA GLU A 499 -21.65 -0.78 12.14
C GLU A 499 -22.68 0.17 12.78
N GLU A 500 -23.95 -0.27 12.83
CA GLU A 500 -25.05 0.54 13.37
C GLU A 500 -24.96 0.76 14.88
N GLN A 501 -24.23 -0.11 15.59
CA GLN A 501 -24.11 -0.12 17.05
C GLN A 501 -23.10 0.92 17.58
N LEU A 502 -22.33 1.57 16.70
CA LEU A 502 -21.35 2.58 17.08
C LEU A 502 -22.03 3.88 17.56
N ASP A 503 -21.35 4.60 18.46
CA ASP A 503 -21.79 5.93 18.86
C ASP A 503 -21.85 6.89 17.66
N PHE A 504 -22.71 7.90 17.76
CA PHE A 504 -23.00 8.80 16.63
C PHE A 504 -21.74 9.51 16.09
N GLU A 505 -20.84 9.93 16.97
CA GLU A 505 -19.65 10.69 16.61
C GLU A 505 -18.64 9.81 15.88
N SER A 506 -18.28 8.66 16.46
CA SER A 506 -17.40 7.66 15.83
C SER A 506 -17.94 7.21 14.49
N ARG A 507 -19.25 6.97 14.40
CA ARG A 507 -19.92 6.57 13.17
C ARG A 507 -19.83 7.65 12.10
N GLN A 508 -20.04 8.92 12.45
CA GLN A 508 -19.94 10.04 11.51
C GLN A 508 -18.49 10.25 11.01
N ASN A 509 -17.50 10.07 11.89
CA ASN A 509 -16.09 10.12 11.51
C ASN A 509 -15.72 8.98 10.53
N ARG A 510 -16.17 7.75 10.79
CA ARG A 510 -15.96 6.63 9.85
C ARG A 510 -16.65 6.85 8.51
N PHE A 511 -17.85 7.47 8.47
CA PHE A 511 -18.48 7.84 7.20
C PHE A 511 -17.70 8.90 6.42
N ARG A 512 -17.07 9.88 7.11
CA ARG A 512 -16.20 10.87 6.45
C ARG A 512 -14.96 10.21 5.87
N ALA A 513 -14.30 9.33 6.64
CA ALA A 513 -13.15 8.56 6.18
C ALA A 513 -13.51 7.67 4.99
N LEU A 514 -14.64 6.96 5.04
CA LEU A 514 -15.12 6.12 3.94
C LEU A 514 -15.34 6.92 2.65
N ARG A 515 -16.01 8.08 2.73
CA ARG A 515 -16.20 8.95 1.56
C ARG A 515 -14.87 9.45 1.00
N SER A 516 -13.94 9.87 1.87
CA SER A 516 -12.59 10.30 1.44
C SER A 516 -11.88 9.19 0.67
N ARG A 517 -11.91 7.95 1.16
CA ARG A 517 -11.35 6.77 0.47
C ARG A 517 -12.04 6.54 -0.87
N GLN A 518 -13.37 6.59 -0.93
CA GLN A 518 -14.14 6.43 -2.17
C GLN A 518 -13.77 7.52 -3.20
N ASP A 519 -13.64 8.77 -2.77
CA ASP A 519 -13.29 9.90 -3.63
C ASP A 519 -11.84 9.78 -4.16
N LEU A 520 -10.89 9.30 -3.35
CA LEU A 520 -9.52 9.04 -3.80
C LEU A 520 -9.44 7.97 -4.91
N PHE A 521 -10.29 6.95 -4.85
CA PHE A 521 -10.38 5.92 -5.90
C PHE A 521 -11.13 6.41 -7.15
N GLN A 522 -11.93 7.48 -7.01
CA GLN A 522 -12.65 8.14 -8.09
C GLN A 522 -11.79 9.20 -8.79
N ALA A 523 -10.94 9.94 -8.06
CA ALA A 523 -10.22 11.14 -8.51
C ALA A 523 -9.19 10.90 -9.63
N PHE A 524 -9.05 9.68 -10.12
CA PHE A 524 -8.33 9.38 -11.35
C PHE A 524 -9.23 9.58 -12.60
N ILE A 525 -10.54 9.78 -12.43
CA ILE A 525 -11.54 9.91 -13.52
C ILE A 525 -11.85 11.38 -13.80
N LYS A 526 -11.10 12.03 -14.69
CA LYS A 526 -11.58 13.22 -15.41
C LYS A 526 -10.95 13.38 -16.80
N TYR A 527 -11.35 12.56 -17.79
CA TYR A 527 -11.60 13.11 -19.14
C TYR A 527 -12.43 12.20 -20.08
N PHE A 528 -13.45 12.85 -20.67
CA PHE A 528 -14.11 12.62 -21.97
C PHE A 528 -15.03 11.41 -22.23
N ALA A 529 -16.33 11.70 -22.10
CA ALA A 529 -17.32 11.31 -23.10
C ALA A 529 -17.33 12.35 -24.23
N THR A 530 -16.56 12.16 -25.31
CA THR A 530 -17.01 12.54 -26.67
C THR A 530 -16.09 11.99 -27.77
N LYS A 531 -16.73 11.32 -28.72
CA LYS A 531 -16.30 10.90 -30.06
C LYS A 531 -15.56 9.57 -30.19
N ASN A 532 -16.34 8.64 -30.76
CA ASN A 532 -15.93 7.49 -31.55
C ASN A 532 -14.64 7.72 -32.36
N PHE A 533 -13.87 6.61 -32.47
CA PHE A 533 -12.78 6.34 -33.42
C PHE A 533 -11.33 6.47 -32.90
N PHE A 534 -10.95 5.62 -31.93
CA PHE A 534 -9.70 4.84 -31.94
C PHE A 534 -9.72 3.81 -30.79
N TYR A 535 -10.26 2.62 -31.06
CA TYR A 535 -10.13 1.45 -30.20
C TYR A 535 -8.65 1.03 -30.18
N LEU A 536 -7.88 1.37 -29.12
CA LEU A 536 -6.88 0.48 -28.48
C LEU A 536 -6.08 1.11 -27.31
N PHE A 537 -6.13 2.42 -27.03
CA PHE A 537 -5.16 2.99 -26.06
C PHE A 537 -5.66 4.18 -25.24
N LEU A 538 -6.80 4.02 -24.57
CA LEU A 538 -7.29 4.97 -23.58
C LEU A 538 -7.60 4.20 -22.30
N LYS A 539 -6.56 3.89 -21.52
CA LYS A 539 -6.72 3.32 -20.18
C LYS A 539 -7.49 4.32 -19.35
N ALA A 540 -8.72 3.97 -19.01
CA ALA A 540 -9.62 4.80 -18.24
C ALA A 540 -9.03 4.99 -16.83
N GLU A 541 -8.49 6.18 -16.59
CA GLU A 541 -7.88 6.52 -15.32
C GLU A 541 -9.01 6.56 -14.27
N GLY A 542 -9.05 5.55 -13.40
CA GLY A 542 -10.06 5.32 -12.36
C GLY A 542 -10.13 3.86 -11.96
N VAL A 543 -9.86 3.52 -10.69
CA VAL A 543 -9.95 2.11 -10.22
C VAL A 543 -11.34 1.53 -10.48
N LEU A 544 -12.38 2.34 -10.32
CA LEU A 544 -13.76 1.96 -10.65
C LEU A 544 -13.94 1.59 -12.13
N ASN A 545 -13.39 2.37 -13.06
CA ASN A 545 -13.52 2.05 -14.49
C ASN A 545 -12.77 0.77 -14.84
N MET A 546 -11.62 0.52 -14.20
CA MET A 546 -10.86 -0.72 -14.37
C MET A 546 -11.65 -1.93 -13.85
N ILE A 547 -12.39 -1.79 -12.74
CA ILE A 547 -13.30 -2.82 -12.23
C ILE A 547 -14.44 -3.06 -13.23
N LEU A 548 -15.05 -2.01 -13.78
CA LEU A 548 -16.12 -2.14 -14.79
C LEU A 548 -15.61 -2.81 -16.08
N GLU A 549 -14.44 -2.42 -16.58
CA GLU A 549 -13.78 -3.06 -17.72
C GLU A 549 -13.46 -4.54 -17.43
N THR A 550 -13.04 -4.84 -16.19
CA THR A 550 -12.83 -6.22 -15.74
C THR A 550 -14.13 -7.01 -15.83
N ILE A 551 -15.25 -6.47 -15.32
CA ILE A 551 -16.58 -7.10 -15.43
C ILE A 551 -16.97 -7.30 -16.91
N ASP A 552 -16.64 -6.35 -17.78
CA ASP A 552 -16.93 -6.45 -19.21
C ASP A 552 -16.20 -7.61 -19.86
N LYS A 553 -14.89 -7.69 -19.66
CA LYS A 553 -14.04 -8.77 -20.15
C LYS A 553 -14.40 -10.12 -19.51
N PHE A 554 -14.77 -10.12 -18.23
CA PHE A 554 -15.18 -11.33 -17.51
C PHE A 554 -16.39 -11.99 -18.14
N SER A 555 -17.45 -11.23 -18.38
CA SER A 555 -18.66 -11.80 -18.97
C SER A 555 -18.51 -12.12 -20.45
N ALA A 556 -17.65 -11.40 -21.18
CA ALA A 556 -17.30 -11.77 -22.55
C ALA A 556 -16.64 -13.16 -22.62
N MET A 557 -15.80 -13.50 -21.63
CA MET A 557 -15.24 -14.84 -21.51
C MET A 557 -16.27 -15.89 -21.12
N GLU A 558 -17.14 -15.62 -20.15
CA GLU A 558 -18.22 -16.53 -19.73
C GLU A 558 -19.17 -16.90 -20.88
N ALA A 559 -19.35 -16.00 -21.85
CA ALA A 559 -20.18 -16.22 -23.03
C ALA A 559 -19.55 -17.18 -24.06
N LEU A 560 -18.27 -17.56 -23.91
CA LEU A 560 -17.60 -18.47 -24.85
C LEU A 560 -18.13 -19.91 -24.71
N PRO A 561 -18.48 -20.60 -25.82
CA PRO A 561 -19.02 -21.97 -25.77
C PRO A 561 -18.09 -23.01 -25.13
N ASN A 562 -16.78 -22.76 -25.17
CA ASN A 562 -15.72 -23.64 -24.65
C ASN A 562 -15.11 -23.11 -23.33
N PHE A 563 -15.76 -22.17 -22.66
CA PHE A 563 -15.26 -21.54 -21.43
C PHE A 563 -14.84 -22.56 -20.35
N ALA A 564 -15.71 -23.55 -20.08
CA ALA A 564 -15.47 -24.55 -19.04
C ALA A 564 -14.26 -25.45 -19.33
N SER A 565 -14.01 -25.77 -20.61
CA SER A 565 -12.82 -26.54 -21.00
C SER A 565 -11.55 -25.69 -21.02
N LEU A 566 -11.68 -24.38 -21.28
CA LEU A 566 -10.57 -23.46 -21.35
C LEU A 566 -9.95 -23.17 -19.97
N ILE A 567 -10.78 -22.94 -18.95
CA ILE A 567 -10.30 -22.49 -17.63
C ILE A 567 -10.06 -23.67 -16.67
N GLY A 568 -10.80 -24.76 -16.85
CA GLY A 568 -10.77 -25.94 -15.99
C GLY A 568 -11.62 -25.77 -14.73
N ILE A 569 -12.02 -26.91 -14.14
CA ILE A 569 -13.02 -27.00 -13.07
C ILE A 569 -12.61 -26.22 -11.80
N ARG A 570 -11.35 -26.33 -11.38
CA ARG A 570 -10.86 -25.64 -10.17
C ARG A 570 -10.95 -24.12 -10.31
N ASN A 571 -10.53 -23.60 -11.46
CA ASN A 571 -10.52 -22.17 -11.72
C ASN A 571 -11.94 -21.63 -11.98
N GLN A 572 -12.87 -22.48 -12.46
CA GLN A 572 -14.27 -22.10 -12.64
C GLN A 572 -14.94 -21.69 -11.32
N LEU A 573 -14.70 -22.41 -10.23
CA LEU A 573 -15.25 -22.04 -8.91
C LEU A 573 -14.73 -20.67 -8.46
N MET A 574 -13.42 -20.45 -8.58
CA MET A 574 -12.81 -19.16 -8.26
C MET A 574 -13.31 -18.04 -9.16
N TRP A 575 -13.56 -18.34 -10.43
CA TRP A 575 -14.13 -17.40 -11.39
C TRP A 575 -15.53 -16.95 -10.95
N GLU A 576 -16.39 -17.89 -10.55
CA GLU A 576 -17.73 -17.57 -10.04
C GLU A 576 -17.67 -16.71 -8.76
N GLU A 577 -16.73 -17.00 -7.85
CA GLU A 577 -16.52 -16.17 -6.66
C GLU A 577 -16.03 -14.76 -7.02
N ILE A 578 -15.00 -14.64 -7.87
CA ILE A 578 -14.47 -13.34 -8.33
C ILE A 578 -15.58 -12.52 -9.00
N SER A 579 -16.39 -13.15 -9.86
CA SER A 579 -17.56 -12.51 -10.48
C SER A 579 -18.51 -11.95 -9.43
N THR A 580 -18.84 -12.72 -8.39
CA THR A 580 -19.67 -12.24 -7.25
C THR A 580 -19.04 -11.02 -6.57
N TYR A 581 -17.75 -11.09 -6.24
CA TYR A 581 -17.06 -10.04 -5.51
C TYR A 581 -16.88 -8.75 -6.32
N LEU A 582 -16.72 -8.83 -7.65
CA LEU A 582 -16.67 -7.66 -8.52
C LEU A 582 -17.95 -6.80 -8.38
N TYR A 583 -19.13 -7.44 -8.38
CA TYR A 583 -20.39 -6.73 -8.20
C TYR A 583 -20.57 -6.20 -6.76
N LEU A 584 -20.18 -6.98 -5.75
CA LEU A 584 -20.18 -6.53 -4.34
C LEU A 584 -19.29 -5.30 -4.14
N LEU A 585 -18.11 -5.28 -4.78
CA LEU A 585 -17.17 -4.17 -4.70
C LEU A 585 -17.75 -2.91 -5.36
N VAL A 586 -18.35 -3.03 -6.54
CA VAL A 586 -19.05 -1.90 -7.19
C VAL A 586 -20.13 -1.34 -6.27
N ALA A 587 -20.93 -2.21 -5.64
CA ALA A 587 -21.94 -1.79 -4.67
C ALA A 587 -21.29 -1.05 -3.47
N ALA A 588 -20.22 -1.58 -2.89
CA ALA A 588 -19.51 -0.96 -1.76
C ALA A 588 -18.91 0.42 -2.11
N MET A 589 -18.37 0.59 -3.32
CA MET A 589 -17.80 1.87 -3.78
C MET A 589 -18.86 2.95 -4.03
N ILE A 590 -20.11 2.55 -4.33
CA ILE A 590 -21.22 3.47 -4.62
C ILE A 590 -21.98 3.83 -3.34
N LYS A 591 -22.17 2.87 -2.42
CA LYS A 591 -23.04 3.02 -1.25
C LYS A 591 -22.60 4.19 -0.38
N GLY A 592 -23.51 5.15 -0.16
CA GLY A 592 -23.26 6.32 0.70
C GLY A 592 -22.49 7.48 0.07
N ASN A 593 -22.13 7.38 -1.23
CA ASN A 593 -21.46 8.46 -1.97
C ASN A 593 -22.33 8.97 -3.12
N HIS A 594 -22.91 10.17 -2.95
CA HIS A 594 -23.79 10.78 -3.94
C HIS A 594 -23.10 11.08 -5.27
N SER A 595 -21.82 11.48 -5.25
CA SER A 595 -21.04 11.78 -6.45
C SER A 595 -20.84 10.53 -7.31
N ASN A 596 -20.48 9.40 -6.68
CA ASN A 596 -20.35 8.11 -7.36
C ASN A 596 -21.69 7.64 -7.93
N CYS A 597 -22.76 7.75 -7.15
CA CYS A 597 -24.11 7.39 -7.60
C CYS A 597 -24.58 8.20 -8.80
N ALA A 598 -24.34 9.51 -8.81
CA ALA A 598 -24.71 10.39 -9.92
C ALA A 598 -24.01 9.98 -11.23
N GLN A 599 -22.77 9.49 -11.15
CA GLN A 599 -22.07 8.97 -12.34
C GLN A 599 -22.70 7.68 -12.87
N PHE A 600 -23.11 6.77 -11.98
CA PHE A 600 -23.82 5.54 -12.38
C PHE A 600 -25.23 5.79 -12.88
N ALA A 601 -25.86 6.87 -12.46
CA ALA A 601 -27.17 7.32 -12.95
C ALA A 601 -27.11 7.95 -14.36
N ALA A 602 -25.92 8.09 -14.97
CA ALA A 602 -25.81 8.50 -16.36
C ALA A 602 -26.41 7.44 -17.28
N LEU A 603 -27.15 7.89 -18.32
CA LEU A 603 -27.93 7.02 -19.22
C LEU A 603 -27.15 5.79 -19.72
N LEU A 604 -25.93 6.01 -20.22
CA LEU A 604 -25.08 4.94 -20.76
C LEU A 604 -24.70 3.86 -19.73
N ARG A 605 -24.53 4.23 -18.45
CA ARG A 605 -24.15 3.30 -17.37
C ARG A 605 -25.36 2.58 -16.80
N LEU A 606 -26.53 3.23 -16.76
CA LEU A 606 -27.79 2.57 -16.45
C LEU A 606 -28.16 1.56 -17.54
N ASP A 607 -28.06 1.94 -18.82
CA ASP A 607 -28.30 1.02 -19.95
C ASP A 607 -27.34 -0.17 -19.92
N TRP A 608 -26.06 0.07 -19.61
CA TRP A 608 -25.08 -1.01 -19.41
C TRP A 608 -25.49 -1.96 -18.28
N LEU A 609 -25.92 -1.41 -17.13
CA LEU A 609 -26.35 -2.20 -15.97
C LEU A 609 -27.61 -3.01 -16.28
N PHE A 610 -28.62 -2.37 -16.89
CA PHE A 610 -29.90 -3.01 -17.25
C PHE A 610 -29.78 -4.00 -18.40
N GLY A 611 -28.92 -3.75 -19.39
CA GLY A 611 -28.67 -4.65 -20.51
C GLY A 611 -28.19 -6.03 -20.05
N ARG A 612 -27.49 -6.10 -18.92
CA ARG A 612 -27.01 -7.36 -18.31
C ARG A 612 -28.05 -8.12 -17.48
N LEU A 613 -29.18 -7.50 -17.12
CA LEU A 613 -30.32 -8.21 -16.54
C LEU A 613 -31.14 -9.00 -17.57
N GLY A 614 -30.92 -8.75 -18.86
CA GLY A 614 -31.64 -9.40 -19.95
C GLY A 614 -31.23 -10.86 -20.22
N ASP A 615 -30.09 -11.31 -19.69
CA ASP A 615 -29.61 -12.68 -19.87
C ASP A 615 -30.36 -13.65 -18.93
N ARG A 616 -30.72 -14.82 -19.48
CA ARG A 616 -31.78 -15.77 -19.04
C ARG A 616 -31.70 -16.37 -17.63
N ASN A 617 -30.88 -15.85 -16.73
CA ASN A 617 -30.90 -16.22 -15.31
C ASN A 617 -30.51 -14.98 -14.49
N PRO A 618 -31.44 -14.30 -13.79
CA PRO A 618 -31.12 -13.12 -13.01
C PRO A 618 -30.21 -13.55 -11.85
N ASN A 619 -28.90 -13.45 -12.03
CA ASN A 619 -27.94 -13.73 -10.98
C ASN A 619 -28.19 -12.73 -9.84
N PHE A 620 -28.42 -13.24 -8.62
CA PHE A 620 -28.56 -12.47 -7.37
C PHE A 620 -27.56 -11.30 -7.24
N ARG A 621 -26.37 -11.50 -7.82
CA ARG A 621 -25.27 -10.55 -7.97
C ARG A 621 -25.69 -9.19 -8.56
N PHE A 622 -26.56 -9.16 -9.57
CA PHE A 622 -27.02 -7.92 -10.23
C PHE A 622 -28.07 -7.15 -9.42
N ILE A 623 -28.92 -7.89 -8.69
CA ILE A 623 -29.99 -7.33 -7.86
C ILE A 623 -29.39 -6.50 -6.71
N LEU A 624 -28.27 -6.94 -6.16
CA LEU A 624 -27.58 -6.23 -5.09
C LEU A 624 -27.07 -4.84 -5.53
N VAL A 625 -26.43 -4.75 -6.70
CA VAL A 625 -25.94 -3.48 -7.26
C VAL A 625 -27.12 -2.56 -7.60
N LEU A 626 -28.17 -3.11 -8.21
CA LEU A 626 -29.40 -2.37 -8.49
C LEU A 626 -30.09 -1.85 -7.22
N ASN A 627 -30.09 -2.61 -6.13
CA ASN A 627 -30.62 -2.14 -4.84
C ASN A 627 -29.85 -0.94 -4.32
N VAL A 628 -28.53 -1.00 -4.32
CA VAL A 628 -27.69 0.11 -3.85
C VAL A 628 -27.86 1.34 -4.73
N VAL A 629 -27.83 1.16 -6.05
CA VAL A 629 -28.09 2.25 -7.00
C VAL A 629 -29.51 2.78 -6.82
N GLY A 630 -30.52 1.91 -6.70
CA GLY A 630 -31.92 2.27 -6.51
C GLY A 630 -32.19 3.01 -5.20
N GLU A 631 -31.55 2.64 -4.09
CA GLU A 631 -31.68 3.34 -2.81
C GLU A 631 -31.14 4.77 -2.88
N VAL A 632 -30.05 4.98 -3.61
CA VAL A 632 -29.46 6.32 -3.77
C VAL A 632 -30.17 7.13 -4.87
N VAL A 633 -30.58 6.50 -5.96
CA VAL A 633 -31.40 7.13 -7.01
C VAL A 633 -32.76 7.57 -6.44
N SER A 634 -33.37 6.80 -5.54
CA SER A 634 -34.56 7.20 -4.78
C SER A 634 -34.31 8.49 -3.98
N LYS A 635 -33.20 8.56 -3.25
CA LYS A 635 -32.82 9.75 -2.47
C LYS A 635 -32.51 10.97 -3.36
N ILE A 636 -31.86 10.77 -4.52
CA ILE A 636 -31.58 11.84 -5.49
C ILE A 636 -32.86 12.31 -6.19
N ALA A 637 -33.77 11.40 -6.54
CA ALA A 637 -35.07 11.71 -7.13
C ALA A 637 -35.95 12.53 -6.18
N VAL A 638 -35.90 12.25 -4.87
CA VAL A 638 -36.57 13.04 -3.83
C VAL A 638 -35.99 14.47 -3.75
N VAL A 639 -34.67 14.65 -3.88
CA VAL A 639 -34.05 15.99 -3.89
C VAL A 639 -34.37 16.74 -5.20
N PHE A 640 -34.38 16.07 -6.35
CA PHE A 640 -34.80 16.67 -7.63
C PHE A 640 -36.31 16.99 -7.65
N ALA A 641 -37.13 16.23 -6.92
CA ALA A 641 -38.56 16.48 -6.72
C ALA A 641 -38.84 17.82 -6.04
N ILE A 642 -37.98 18.18 -5.09
CA ILE A 642 -38.08 19.43 -4.33
C ILE A 642 -37.65 20.64 -5.19
N VAL A 643 -36.82 20.43 -6.22
CA VAL A 643 -36.16 21.53 -6.96
C VAL A 643 -36.73 21.79 -8.36
N VAL A 644 -37.19 20.77 -9.12
CA VAL A 644 -37.43 20.93 -10.59
C VAL A 644 -38.87 20.67 -11.06
N GLY A 645 -39.76 20.15 -10.21
CA GLY A 645 -41.17 19.99 -10.58
C GLY A 645 -41.49 18.69 -11.35
N THR A 646 -42.19 17.82 -10.62
CA THR A 646 -43.19 16.79 -10.98
C THR A 646 -43.02 15.80 -12.14
N VAL A 647 -42.55 16.12 -13.35
CA VAL A 647 -42.66 15.15 -14.48
C VAL A 647 -41.44 14.21 -14.62
N VAL A 648 -40.22 14.73 -14.53
CA VAL A 648 -38.99 13.90 -14.55
C VAL A 648 -38.88 13.05 -13.28
N VAL A 649 -39.42 13.59 -12.18
CA VAL A 649 -39.48 12.98 -10.86
C VAL A 649 -40.39 11.77 -10.86
N PHE A 650 -41.53 11.83 -11.54
CA PHE A 650 -42.48 10.72 -11.61
C PHE A 650 -41.86 9.52 -12.35
N LEU A 651 -41.15 9.75 -13.46
CA LEU A 651 -40.41 8.70 -14.16
C LEU A 651 -39.27 8.14 -13.31
N PHE A 652 -38.51 8.96 -12.59
CA PHE A 652 -37.43 8.50 -11.71
C PHE A 652 -37.92 7.75 -10.48
N VAL A 653 -39.01 8.20 -9.85
CA VAL A 653 -39.66 7.53 -8.70
C VAL A 653 -40.32 6.24 -9.16
N CYS A 654 -40.96 6.21 -10.33
CA CYS A 654 -41.49 4.98 -10.92
C CYS A 654 -40.38 3.99 -11.26
N VAL A 655 -39.25 4.44 -11.84
CA VAL A 655 -38.10 3.58 -12.13
C VAL A 655 -37.45 3.08 -10.84
N SER A 656 -37.26 3.94 -9.84
CA SER A 656 -36.72 3.54 -8.53
C SER A 656 -37.64 2.58 -7.78
N SER A 657 -38.96 2.83 -7.81
CA SER A 657 -39.96 1.98 -7.19
C SER A 657 -40.09 0.66 -7.95
N LEU A 658 -39.97 0.68 -9.28
CA LEU A 658 -39.91 -0.51 -10.12
C LEU A 658 -38.63 -1.32 -9.85
N ILE A 659 -37.46 -0.68 -9.70
CA ILE A 659 -36.20 -1.34 -9.33
C ILE A 659 -36.33 -1.97 -7.93
N GLN A 660 -36.84 -1.24 -6.93
CA GLN A 660 -37.04 -1.77 -5.58
C GLN A 660 -38.09 -2.89 -5.55
N THR A 661 -39.14 -2.80 -6.37
CA THR A 661 -40.19 -3.84 -6.46
C THR A 661 -39.67 -5.07 -7.20
N ILE A 662 -38.99 -4.91 -8.33
CA ILE A 662 -38.36 -6.02 -9.07
C ILE A 662 -37.30 -6.69 -8.20
N SER A 663 -36.47 -5.91 -7.52
CA SER A 663 -35.44 -6.39 -6.62
C SER A 663 -36.01 -7.17 -5.44
N SER A 664 -36.98 -6.59 -4.71
CA SER A 664 -37.63 -7.28 -3.58
C SER A 664 -38.41 -8.53 -4.03
N HIS A 665 -38.98 -8.53 -5.23
CA HIS A 665 -39.70 -9.68 -5.76
C HIS A 665 -38.76 -10.80 -6.24
N LEU A 666 -37.56 -10.45 -6.72
CA LEU A 666 -36.51 -11.41 -7.09
C LEU A 666 -35.76 -11.94 -5.85
N LEU A 667 -35.50 -11.11 -4.84
CA LEU A 667 -34.93 -11.49 -3.54
C LEU A 667 -35.82 -12.43 -2.73
N ASN A 668 -37.13 -12.43 -2.96
CA ASN A 668 -38.07 -13.37 -2.33
C ASN A 668 -38.21 -14.69 -3.09
N LYS A 669 -37.60 -14.82 -4.29
CA LYS A 669 -37.66 -16.03 -5.14
C LYS A 669 -36.38 -16.88 -5.07
N TYR A 670 -35.30 -16.33 -4.54
CA TYR A 670 -34.01 -16.97 -4.29
C TYR A 670 -33.66 -16.79 -2.81
#